data_AF-A0A9D5ENX8-F1
#
_entry.id   AF-A0A9D5ENX8-F1
#
_cell.length_a   1.000
_cell.length_b   1.000
_cell.length_c   1.000
_cell.angle_alpha   90.00
_cell.angle_beta   90.00
_cell.angle_gamma   90.00
#
_symmetry.space_group_name_H-M   'P 1'
#
loop_
_entity.id
_entity.type
_entity.pdbx_description
1 polymer ?
#
loop_
_entity_poly.entity_id
_entity_poly.type
_entity_poly.pdbx_seq_one_letter_code
_entity_poly.pdbx_strand_id
1 'polypeptide(L)'
;MRCILSSIAALLLFCSPAIAADYDIVVYGGNASGVASAVQAARMGKTVVLIEPGKHIGGLTSGGLGWTDSGNKAVIGGFAREFYQSLKKRYDAPEAWVREQAKDYALYHPKDDAIWAFEPRVAEAVLRAKLDEAKVPVVFSERLDRTNGVKLDGKRIVSITTESGKTYAGKVFIDATYEGDLMAAAGVSYVVGREANKQFGETYNGVAKKWNTHMHRFTAKVDPYVKAGDATSGVVFGIEANPLPADGEADTRLQAYCFRMCMTDVAANRVPFEKPANFDEEKYELLFRNFEAGDLRIPMKPDRVPNKKTDTNNNCAFSTDFIGQNYKYPDASYAEREKIIAAHLSYQKGLMWALQNHPRVPEKVRAQMKPWGLAKDEFTDTDHWPHQLYIREARRMVSDYFHTELDCTRKKETPQSVGMGSYNMDSHNCARYVTADGHVQNEGDVQQSPGGPYRISYQSIVPKTGECPNLFVPVCMSASHIAYGSIRMEPVFMILGQSAATAAVFAIDDKVDVQKVDYAKLKKQLLADKQVLEFDTPKRSDAVDPKKLPGVVVDDADAELKGFSTASSANSPFVGVGYHHDGNADRGKQSARFVADLPAAGMYEVRLAYSPNANRATNVPATVTHSEGMFTKIINQQKAPPIDGLWISLGTFEFEKGKGASVLVTNVSADGYVVVDAVQWIPAK
;
A
#
# COMPACT_ATOMS: atom_id res chain seq x y z
N MET A 1 -23.88 23.99 84.80
CA MET A 1 -24.07 24.33 83.37
C MET A 1 -22.85 23.84 82.61
N ARG A 2 -23.04 22.87 81.70
CA ARG A 2 -21.98 22.19 80.94
C ARG A 2 -21.86 22.83 79.55
N CYS A 3 -20.62 23.12 79.17
CA CYS A 3 -20.23 23.58 77.83
C CYS A 3 -20.08 22.39 76.87
N ILE A 4 -20.58 22.54 75.65
CA ILE A 4 -20.23 21.74 74.48
C ILE A 4 -19.94 22.72 73.35
N LEU A 5 -18.76 22.62 72.74
CA LEU A 5 -18.46 23.18 71.43
C LEU A 5 -17.73 22.11 70.62
N SER A 6 -18.28 21.87 69.42
CA SER A 6 -17.99 20.77 68.51
C SER A 6 -16.76 21.05 67.65
N SER A 7 -15.92 20.03 67.44
CA SER A 7 -14.82 20.03 66.47
C SER A 7 -15.16 19.12 65.29
N ILE A 8 -15.16 19.67 64.09
CA ILE A 8 -15.28 18.96 62.81
C ILE A 8 -13.88 18.49 62.41
N ALA A 9 -13.69 17.18 62.22
CA ALA A 9 -12.47 16.59 61.67
C ALA A 9 -12.69 16.29 60.18
N ALA A 10 -11.90 16.94 59.32
CA ALA A 10 -11.84 16.67 57.89
C ALA A 10 -10.94 15.44 57.63
N LEU A 11 -11.50 14.41 56.98
CA LEU A 11 -10.75 13.26 56.48
C LEU A 11 -10.13 13.64 55.12
N LEU A 12 -8.83 13.91 55.10
CA LEU A 12 -8.06 14.05 53.87
C LEU A 12 -7.68 12.63 53.38
N LEU A 13 -8.36 12.17 52.33
CA LEU A 13 -7.94 11.02 51.52
C LEU A 13 -6.67 11.41 50.73
N PHE A 14 -5.52 10.94 51.18
CA PHE A 14 -4.29 11.00 50.39
C PHE A 14 -4.39 10.00 49.24
N CYS A 15 -4.70 10.49 48.05
CA CYS A 15 -4.50 9.75 46.81
C CYS A 15 -2.98 9.75 46.53
N SER A 16 -2.30 8.63 46.78
CA SER A 16 -0.89 8.49 46.38
C SER A 16 -0.81 8.54 44.85
N PRO A 17 0.05 9.39 44.24
CA PRO A 17 0.28 9.33 42.81
C PRO A 17 0.85 7.96 42.46
N ALA A 18 0.23 7.28 41.50
CA ALA A 18 0.76 6.03 40.96
C ALA A 18 2.20 6.27 40.49
N ILE A 19 3.15 5.54 41.08
CA ILE A 19 4.55 5.54 40.64
C ILE A 19 4.54 5.10 39.17
N ALA A 20 4.95 5.99 38.26
CA ALA A 20 5.11 5.65 36.85
C ALA A 20 6.07 4.45 36.76
N ALA A 21 5.62 3.35 36.14
CA ALA A 21 6.50 2.24 35.86
C ALA A 21 7.58 2.72 34.88
N ASP A 22 8.85 2.48 35.22
CA ASP A 22 10.03 2.89 34.45
C ASP A 22 10.37 1.76 33.46
N TYR A 23 10.14 2.01 32.17
CA TYR A 23 10.48 1.09 31.08
C TYR A 23 11.68 1.61 30.28
N ASP A 24 12.48 0.72 29.71
CA ASP A 24 13.47 1.13 28.72
C ASP A 24 12.76 1.67 27.47
N ILE A 25 11.71 0.97 27.00
CA ILE A 25 10.96 1.32 25.79
C ILE A 25 9.45 1.32 26.06
N VAL A 26 8.76 2.38 25.66
CA VAL A 26 7.29 2.45 25.66
C VAL A 26 6.78 2.44 24.23
N VAL A 27 6.00 1.43 23.87
CA VAL A 27 5.38 1.31 22.54
C VAL A 27 3.91 1.71 22.64
N TYR A 28 3.48 2.70 21.86
CA TYR A 28 2.09 3.15 21.79
C TYR A 28 1.48 2.75 20.44
N GLY A 29 0.42 1.95 20.48
CA GLY A 29 -0.25 1.33 19.34
C GLY A 29 0.07 -0.16 19.22
N GLY A 30 -0.93 -1.02 19.39
CA GLY A 30 -0.86 -2.48 19.34
C GLY A 30 -1.19 -3.08 17.98
N ASN A 31 -0.94 -2.34 16.89
CA ASN A 31 -0.96 -2.93 15.54
C ASN A 31 0.26 -3.82 15.30
N ALA A 32 0.33 -4.44 14.12
CA ALA A 32 1.41 -5.35 13.77
C ALA A 32 2.83 -4.75 13.91
N SER A 33 2.99 -3.44 13.68
CA SER A 33 4.26 -2.73 13.92
C SER A 33 4.62 -2.69 15.40
N GLY A 34 3.66 -2.28 16.24
CA GLY A 34 3.87 -2.19 17.68
C GLY A 34 4.16 -3.54 18.33
N VAL A 35 3.51 -4.60 17.86
CA VAL A 35 3.83 -5.98 18.28
C VAL A 35 5.28 -6.34 17.90
N ALA A 36 5.68 -6.09 16.66
CA ALA A 36 7.03 -6.37 16.20
C ALA A 36 8.08 -5.59 17.01
N SER A 37 7.81 -4.31 17.29
CA SER A 37 8.65 -3.46 18.13
C SER A 37 8.78 -4.02 19.55
N ALA A 38 7.67 -4.33 20.21
CA ALA A 38 7.69 -4.76 21.60
C ALA A 38 8.36 -6.14 21.77
N VAL A 39 8.07 -7.08 20.87
CA VAL A 39 8.72 -8.41 20.88
C VAL A 39 10.23 -8.28 20.63
N GLN A 40 10.65 -7.46 19.66
CA GLN A 40 12.07 -7.26 19.38
C GLN A 40 12.80 -6.61 20.56
N ALA A 41 12.22 -5.57 21.18
CA ALA A 41 12.78 -4.93 22.36
C ALA A 41 12.99 -5.93 23.52
N ALA A 42 11.99 -6.77 23.79
CA ALA A 42 12.07 -7.80 24.82
C ALA A 42 13.12 -8.87 24.48
N ARG A 43 13.22 -9.32 23.22
CA ARG A 43 14.25 -10.27 22.76
C ARG A 43 15.66 -9.73 22.93
N MET A 44 15.83 -8.41 22.83
CA MET A 44 17.10 -7.72 23.07
C MET A 44 17.34 -7.35 24.54
N GLY A 45 16.51 -7.85 25.46
CA GLY A 45 16.71 -7.73 26.90
C GLY A 45 16.30 -6.40 27.52
N LYS A 46 15.48 -5.59 26.82
CA LYS A 46 14.94 -4.33 27.36
C LYS A 46 13.61 -4.53 28.05
N THR A 47 13.34 -3.76 29.11
CA THR A 47 11.99 -3.68 29.67
C THR A 47 11.10 -2.87 28.72
N VAL A 48 9.95 -3.41 28.38
CA VAL A 48 9.04 -2.80 27.40
C VAL A 48 7.60 -2.94 27.84
N VAL A 49 6.77 -1.95 27.51
CA VAL A 49 5.31 -2.03 27.61
C VAL A 49 4.69 -1.69 26.26
N LEU A 50 3.67 -2.46 25.88
CA LEU A 50 2.83 -2.18 24.72
C LEU A 50 1.48 -1.64 25.18
N ILE A 51 1.17 -0.41 24.78
CA ILE A 51 -0.08 0.28 25.14
C ILE A 51 -0.98 0.31 23.91
N GLU A 52 -2.10 -0.39 23.99
CA GLU A 52 -3.09 -0.53 22.91
C GLU A 52 -4.33 0.36 23.22
N PRO A 53 -4.64 1.36 22.37
CA PRO A 53 -5.80 2.22 22.54
C PRO A 53 -7.14 1.50 22.58
N GLY A 54 -7.27 0.38 21.86
CA GLY A 54 -8.45 -0.47 21.77
C GLY A 54 -8.34 -1.77 22.58
N LYS A 55 -8.99 -2.83 22.10
CA LYS A 55 -9.08 -4.14 22.81
C LYS A 55 -8.35 -5.29 22.11
N HIS A 56 -7.94 -5.06 20.86
CA HIS A 56 -7.42 -6.10 19.97
C HIS A 56 -5.98 -5.79 19.55
N ILE A 57 -5.22 -6.86 19.31
CA ILE A 57 -3.85 -6.76 18.82
C ILE A 57 -3.81 -7.11 17.34
N GLY A 58 -3.02 -6.34 16.58
CA GLY A 58 -2.67 -6.62 15.20
C GLY A 58 -3.17 -5.57 14.20
N GLY A 59 -3.98 -4.60 14.62
CA GLY A 59 -4.45 -3.53 13.75
C GLY A 59 -5.20 -4.10 12.54
N LEU A 60 -4.83 -3.71 11.32
CA LEU A 60 -5.51 -4.22 10.11
C LEU A 60 -5.22 -5.68 9.83
N THR A 61 -4.04 -6.19 10.22
CA THR A 61 -3.71 -7.62 10.07
C THR A 61 -4.74 -8.51 10.79
N SER A 62 -5.19 -8.12 11.99
CA SER A 62 -6.28 -8.79 12.74
C SER A 62 -7.67 -8.17 12.50
N GLY A 63 -7.71 -7.00 11.86
CA GLY A 63 -8.88 -6.15 11.66
C GLY A 63 -9.51 -6.30 10.28
N GLY A 64 -9.25 -7.42 9.59
CA GLY A 64 -9.91 -7.80 8.35
C GLY A 64 -9.02 -7.85 7.11
N LEU A 65 -7.80 -7.32 7.16
CA LEU A 65 -6.81 -7.43 6.07
C LEU A 65 -6.12 -8.80 6.14
N GLY A 66 -6.89 -9.84 5.81
CA GLY A 66 -6.45 -11.23 5.78
C GLY A 66 -5.80 -11.63 4.47
N TRP A 67 -6.03 -10.88 3.38
CA TRP A 67 -5.36 -11.04 2.10
C TRP A 67 -4.15 -10.08 2.06
N THR A 68 -2.95 -10.61 2.25
CA THR A 68 -1.76 -9.77 2.36
C THR A 68 -1.45 -9.08 1.03
N ASP A 69 -1.54 -7.76 1.03
CA ASP A 69 -1.03 -6.91 -0.04
C ASP A 69 0.50 -6.94 -0.01
N SER A 70 1.10 -7.80 -0.85
CA SER A 70 2.55 -8.00 -0.92
C SER A 70 3.02 -7.99 -2.38
N GLY A 71 4.14 -7.30 -2.63
CA GLY A 71 4.84 -7.40 -3.90
C GLY A 71 5.74 -8.64 -3.92
N ASN A 72 7.05 -8.42 -3.83
CA ASN A 72 8.01 -9.51 -3.76
C ASN A 72 8.16 -10.02 -2.32
N LYS A 73 7.61 -11.21 -2.05
CA LYS A 73 7.68 -11.87 -0.74
C LYS A 73 9.11 -12.23 -0.28
N ALA A 74 10.10 -12.23 -1.19
CA ALA A 74 11.50 -12.48 -0.86
C ALA A 74 12.13 -11.35 -0.04
N VAL A 75 11.56 -10.14 -0.07
CA VAL A 75 12.05 -9.02 0.76
C VAL A 75 11.37 -8.92 2.13
N ILE A 76 10.49 -9.87 2.45
CA ILE A 76 9.82 -9.96 3.75
C ILE A 76 10.66 -10.89 4.64
N GLY A 77 11.48 -10.28 5.50
CA GLY A 77 12.36 -10.94 6.47
C GLY A 77 11.97 -10.68 7.93
N GLY A 78 12.85 -11.08 8.84
CA GLY A 78 12.75 -10.80 10.28
C GLY A 78 11.42 -11.21 10.92
N PHE A 79 10.93 -10.38 11.85
CA PHE A 79 9.68 -10.64 12.59
C PHE A 79 8.49 -10.85 11.65
N ALA A 80 8.41 -10.07 10.56
CA ALA A 80 7.33 -10.20 9.58
C ALA A 80 7.30 -11.60 8.97
N ARG A 81 8.46 -12.15 8.57
CA ARG A 81 8.55 -13.52 8.04
C ARG A 81 8.16 -14.56 9.10
N GLU A 82 8.61 -14.39 10.34
CA GLU A 82 8.24 -15.28 11.44
C GLU A 82 6.72 -15.31 11.69
N PHE A 83 6.02 -14.18 11.53
CA PHE A 83 4.57 -14.11 11.63
C PHE A 83 3.89 -14.99 10.56
N TYR A 84 4.25 -14.82 9.28
CA TYR A 84 3.69 -15.64 8.19
C TYR A 84 4.05 -17.12 8.29
N GLN A 85 5.23 -17.45 8.81
CA GLN A 85 5.62 -18.84 9.11
C GLN A 85 4.81 -19.42 10.28
N SER A 86 4.46 -18.61 11.27
CA SER A 86 3.60 -19.02 12.40
C SER A 86 2.16 -19.26 11.94
N LEU A 87 1.65 -18.42 11.03
CA LEU A 87 0.38 -18.66 10.34
C LEU A 87 0.44 -19.97 9.54
N LYS A 88 1.50 -20.22 8.76
CA LYS A 88 1.68 -21.47 8.01
C LYS A 88 1.67 -22.68 8.93
N LYS A 89 2.41 -22.64 10.03
CA LYS A 89 2.39 -23.70 11.06
C LYS A 89 0.99 -23.96 11.59
N ARG A 90 0.18 -22.91 11.81
CA ARG A 90 -1.23 -23.06 12.25
C ARG A 90 -2.08 -23.75 11.19
N TYR A 91 -1.91 -23.41 9.92
CA TYR A 91 -2.66 -23.99 8.80
C TYR A 91 -2.11 -25.33 8.29
N ASP A 92 -0.91 -25.74 8.71
CA ASP A 92 -0.42 -27.11 8.48
C ASP A 92 -1.15 -28.14 9.35
N ALA A 93 -1.72 -27.68 10.46
CA ALA A 93 -2.49 -28.51 11.37
C ALA A 93 -3.90 -28.78 10.80
N PRO A 94 -4.34 -30.06 10.64
CA PRO A 94 -5.64 -30.40 10.07
C PRO A 94 -6.83 -29.70 10.75
N GLU A 95 -6.75 -29.46 12.07
CA GLU A 95 -7.76 -28.75 12.86
C GLU A 95 -7.90 -27.25 12.53
N ALA A 96 -7.02 -26.68 11.69
CA ALA A 96 -7.22 -25.35 11.13
C ALA A 96 -8.38 -25.29 10.14
N TRP A 97 -8.70 -26.42 9.52
CA TRP A 97 -9.55 -26.51 8.35
C TRP A 97 -10.93 -27.02 8.76
N VAL A 98 -11.75 -26.11 9.29
CA VAL A 98 -13.06 -26.42 9.89
C VAL A 98 -14.22 -26.35 8.88
N ARG A 99 -14.04 -25.74 7.70
CA ARG A 99 -15.11 -25.55 6.69
C ARG A 99 -14.74 -25.95 5.27
N GLU A 100 -13.48 -26.29 5.05
CA GLU A 100 -12.94 -26.86 3.80
C GLU A 100 -11.73 -27.73 4.15
N GLN A 101 -11.10 -28.39 3.18
CA GLN A 101 -9.83 -29.09 3.40
C GLN A 101 -8.68 -28.23 2.89
N ALA A 102 -7.50 -28.36 3.50
CA ALA A 102 -6.30 -27.61 3.11
C ALA A 102 -5.99 -27.69 1.60
N LYS A 103 -6.13 -28.88 1.02
CA LYS A 103 -5.89 -29.15 -0.40
C LYS A 103 -6.88 -28.45 -1.35
N ASP A 104 -8.04 -28.03 -0.85
CA ASP A 104 -9.09 -27.40 -1.63
C ASP A 104 -8.93 -25.87 -1.64
N TYR A 105 -8.09 -25.32 -0.76
CA TYR A 105 -7.81 -23.89 -0.70
C TYR A 105 -6.63 -23.51 -1.59
N ALA A 106 -6.89 -22.69 -2.62
CA ALA A 106 -5.96 -22.42 -3.71
C ALA A 106 -4.61 -21.80 -3.29
N LEU A 107 -4.58 -21.03 -2.19
CA LEU A 107 -3.36 -20.35 -1.72
C LEU A 107 -2.64 -21.10 -0.60
N TYR A 108 -3.04 -22.33 -0.31
CA TYR A 108 -2.29 -23.21 0.57
C TYR A 108 -1.43 -24.17 -0.26
N HIS A 109 -0.12 -24.10 -0.04
CA HIS A 109 0.85 -24.98 -0.66
C HIS A 109 1.67 -25.69 0.42
N PRO A 110 1.66 -27.03 0.49
CA PRO A 110 2.35 -27.77 1.56
C PRO A 110 3.85 -27.49 1.63
N LYS A 111 4.48 -27.17 0.49
CA LYS A 111 5.92 -26.94 0.37
C LYS A 111 6.35 -25.51 0.70
N ASP A 112 5.41 -24.57 0.77
CA ASP A 112 5.72 -23.19 1.14
C ASP A 112 6.04 -23.14 2.64
N ASP A 113 6.99 -22.29 3.02
CA ASP A 113 7.33 -22.07 4.43
C ASP A 113 6.42 -21.02 5.09
N ALA A 114 5.66 -20.24 4.31
CA ALA A 114 4.77 -19.19 4.79
C ALA A 114 3.44 -19.17 4.03
N ILE A 115 2.37 -18.68 4.67
CA ILE A 115 1.05 -18.46 4.05
C ILE A 115 0.70 -16.97 4.14
N TRP A 116 0.05 -16.44 3.11
CA TRP A 116 -0.15 -14.99 2.92
C TRP A 116 -1.63 -14.58 2.92
N ALA A 117 -2.51 -15.56 3.07
CA ALA A 117 -3.94 -15.36 3.21
C ALA A 117 -4.43 -16.11 4.46
N PHE A 118 -5.14 -15.43 5.34
CA PHE A 118 -5.47 -15.95 6.68
C PHE A 118 -6.74 -15.32 7.25
N GLU A 119 -7.31 -15.99 8.25
CA GLU A 119 -8.45 -15.50 9.02
C GLU A 119 -8.02 -14.45 10.05
N PRO A 120 -8.78 -13.35 10.24
CA PRO A 120 -8.42 -12.26 11.17
C PRO A 120 -8.17 -12.73 12.61
N ARG A 121 -9.05 -13.57 13.18
CA ARG A 121 -8.85 -14.15 14.53
C ARG A 121 -7.57 -14.99 14.65
N VAL A 122 -7.13 -15.63 13.56
CA VAL A 122 -5.93 -16.47 13.56
C VAL A 122 -4.69 -15.58 13.59
N ALA A 123 -4.69 -14.47 12.85
CA ALA A 123 -3.64 -13.46 12.95
C ALA A 123 -3.53 -12.87 14.35
N GLU A 124 -4.65 -12.47 14.96
CA GLU A 124 -4.65 -11.95 16.33
C GLU A 124 -4.07 -12.98 17.32
N ALA A 125 -4.49 -14.25 17.22
CA ALA A 125 -3.98 -15.32 18.08
C ALA A 125 -2.46 -15.53 17.94
N VAL A 126 -1.93 -15.49 16.71
CA VAL A 126 -0.49 -15.62 16.45
C VAL A 126 0.29 -14.43 17.03
N LEU A 127 -0.20 -13.20 16.87
CA LEU A 127 0.46 -12.01 17.40
C LEU A 127 0.44 -11.99 18.94
N ARG A 128 -0.69 -12.37 19.56
CA ARG A 128 -0.80 -12.56 21.01
C ARG A 128 0.19 -13.60 21.52
N ALA A 129 0.27 -14.76 20.87
CA ALA A 129 1.23 -15.80 21.24
C ALA A 129 2.68 -15.30 21.20
N LYS A 130 3.05 -14.48 20.21
CA LYS A 130 4.40 -13.88 20.14
C LYS A 130 4.68 -12.90 21.27
N LEU A 131 3.69 -12.10 21.69
CA LEU A 131 3.82 -11.21 22.85
C LEU A 131 3.97 -12.02 24.15
N ASP A 132 3.18 -13.08 24.31
CA ASP A 132 3.23 -13.96 25.48
C ASP A 132 4.56 -14.70 25.57
N GLU A 133 5.06 -15.26 24.46
CA GLU A 133 6.39 -15.90 24.39
C GLU A 133 7.52 -14.94 24.78
N ALA A 134 7.42 -13.68 24.34
CA ALA A 134 8.37 -12.62 24.67
C ALA A 134 8.12 -11.99 26.06
N LYS A 135 7.05 -12.39 26.76
CA LYS A 135 6.63 -11.86 28.07
C LYS A 135 6.42 -10.34 28.08
N VAL A 136 5.88 -9.80 26.99
CA VAL A 136 5.60 -8.37 26.85
C VAL A 136 4.31 -8.03 27.64
N PRO A 137 4.34 -7.12 28.61
CA PRO A 137 3.13 -6.61 29.23
C PRO A 137 2.36 -5.73 28.22
N VAL A 138 1.08 -6.05 28.05
CA VAL A 138 0.16 -5.33 27.18
C VAL A 138 -0.91 -4.67 28.02
N VAL A 139 -1.17 -3.39 27.77
CA VAL A 139 -2.26 -2.64 28.42
C VAL A 139 -3.26 -2.22 27.36
N PHE A 140 -4.51 -2.66 27.51
CA PHE A 140 -5.60 -2.40 26.58
C PHE A 140 -6.50 -1.25 27.03
N SER A 141 -7.21 -0.67 26.08
CA SER A 141 -8.20 0.39 26.26
C SER A 141 -7.62 1.66 26.87
N GLU A 142 -6.39 1.97 26.49
CA GLU A 142 -5.62 3.11 27.01
C GLU A 142 -5.29 4.10 25.89
N ARG A 143 -6.23 5.02 25.62
CA ARG A 143 -5.98 6.14 24.71
C ARG A 143 -5.07 7.17 25.36
N LEU A 144 -4.14 7.73 24.60
CA LEU A 144 -3.27 8.83 25.02
C LEU A 144 -4.12 10.07 25.38
N ASP A 145 -3.85 10.71 26.52
CA ASP A 145 -4.29 12.09 26.71
C ASP A 145 -3.45 12.98 25.79
N ARG A 146 -3.99 13.28 24.60
CA ARG A 146 -3.30 14.07 23.57
C ARG A 146 -3.08 15.53 23.96
N THR A 147 -3.79 16.05 24.96
CA THR A 147 -3.72 17.46 25.33
C THR A 147 -2.68 17.69 26.42
N ASN A 148 -2.66 16.85 27.45
CA ASN A 148 -1.79 17.04 28.62
C ASN A 148 -0.95 15.80 28.96
N GLY A 149 -1.11 14.71 28.22
CA GLY A 149 -0.54 13.42 28.59
C GLY A 149 0.94 13.26 28.28
N VAL A 150 1.51 14.05 27.36
CA VAL A 150 2.93 13.95 26.99
C VAL A 150 3.75 14.90 27.83
N LYS A 151 4.51 14.35 28.78
CA LYS A 151 5.45 15.13 29.60
C LYS A 151 6.82 15.17 28.92
N LEU A 152 7.31 16.38 28.67
CA LEU A 152 8.61 16.61 28.05
C LEU A 152 9.64 17.17 29.06
N ASP A 153 10.90 16.81 28.88
CA ASP A 153 12.08 17.53 29.39
C ASP A 153 12.86 18.10 28.20
N GLY A 154 12.76 19.43 28.02
CA GLY A 154 13.09 20.06 26.75
C GLY A 154 12.22 19.50 25.63
N LYS A 155 12.82 18.75 24.70
CA LYS A 155 12.12 18.06 23.60
C LYS A 155 11.99 16.56 23.80
N ARG A 156 12.55 16.02 24.88
CA ARG A 156 12.59 14.57 25.16
C ARG A 156 11.34 14.15 25.89
N ILE A 157 10.69 13.08 25.45
CA ILE A 157 9.55 12.51 26.18
C ILE A 157 10.09 11.85 27.44
N VAL A 158 9.50 12.19 28.59
CA VAL A 158 9.78 11.58 29.89
C VAL A 158 8.75 10.50 30.20
N SER A 159 7.49 10.81 29.94
CA SER A 159 6.38 9.89 30.17
C SER A 159 5.17 10.26 29.32
N ILE A 160 4.31 9.26 29.07
CA ILE A 160 2.99 9.47 28.49
C ILE A 160 1.89 9.09 29.49
N THR A 161 0.82 9.86 29.53
CA THR A 161 -0.36 9.64 30.35
C THR A 161 -1.57 9.42 29.46
N THR A 162 -2.40 8.46 29.86
CA THR A 162 -3.59 8.03 29.13
C THR A 162 -4.84 8.67 29.72
N GLU A 163 -5.97 8.62 29.01
CA GLU A 163 -7.25 9.19 29.48
C GLU A 163 -7.74 8.56 30.80
N SER A 164 -7.26 7.35 31.13
CA SER A 164 -7.53 6.70 32.42
C SER A 164 -6.73 7.30 33.60
N GLY A 165 -5.76 8.17 33.32
CA GLY A 165 -4.83 8.72 34.29
C GLY A 165 -3.60 7.84 34.56
N LYS A 166 -3.44 6.69 33.90
CA LYS A 166 -2.22 5.88 34.01
C LYS A 166 -1.06 6.54 33.26
N THR A 167 0.09 6.61 33.90
CA THR A 167 1.32 7.20 33.37
C THR A 167 2.42 6.15 33.20
N TYR A 168 3.11 6.20 32.06
CA TYR A 168 4.18 5.28 31.69
C TYR A 168 5.45 6.08 31.39
N ALA A 169 6.51 5.85 32.15
CA ALA A 169 7.81 6.47 31.93
C ALA A 169 8.68 5.58 31.04
N GLY A 170 9.51 6.21 30.19
CA GLY A 170 10.29 5.52 29.17
C GLY A 170 11.59 6.25 28.85
N LYS A 171 12.64 5.51 28.48
CA LYS A 171 13.86 6.13 27.91
C LYS A 171 13.68 6.46 26.43
N VAL A 172 13.05 5.56 25.68
CA VAL A 172 12.68 5.72 24.27
C VAL A 172 11.21 5.36 24.06
N PHE A 173 10.55 6.05 23.14
CA PHE A 173 9.16 5.85 22.78
C PHE A 173 9.05 5.43 21.32
N ILE A 174 8.04 4.62 21.00
CA ILE A 174 7.71 4.23 19.63
C ILE A 174 6.23 4.52 19.41
N ASP A 175 5.92 5.43 18.48
CA ASP A 175 4.56 5.67 18.00
C ASP A 175 4.28 4.74 16.82
N ALA A 176 3.64 3.63 17.12
CA ALA A 176 3.22 2.63 16.15
C ALA A 176 1.76 2.82 15.71
N THR A 177 1.08 3.91 16.08
CA THR A 177 -0.33 4.11 15.68
C THR A 177 -0.48 4.43 14.20
N TYR A 178 -1.67 4.17 13.63
CA TYR A 178 -1.98 4.57 12.25
C TYR A 178 -2.21 6.08 12.12
N GLU A 179 -2.44 6.77 13.25
CA GLU A 179 -2.78 8.18 13.32
C GLU A 179 -1.62 9.11 13.67
N GLY A 180 -0.57 8.58 14.30
CA GLY A 180 0.58 9.35 14.75
C GLY A 180 0.23 10.31 15.89
N ASP A 181 -0.63 9.89 16.82
CA ASP A 181 -1.10 10.76 17.89
C ASP A 181 -0.02 11.10 18.92
N LEU A 182 0.90 10.16 19.20
CA LEU A 182 2.00 10.41 20.14
C LEU A 182 3.02 11.35 19.53
N MET A 183 3.40 11.16 18.26
CA MET A 183 4.32 12.09 17.59
C MET A 183 3.75 13.51 17.53
N ALA A 184 2.46 13.65 17.23
CA ALA A 184 1.81 14.95 17.18
C ALA A 184 1.75 15.61 18.56
N ALA A 185 1.37 14.86 19.60
CA ALA A 185 1.31 15.37 20.98
C ALA A 185 2.70 15.68 21.57
N ALA A 186 3.76 15.05 21.06
CA ALA A 186 5.15 15.35 21.40
C ALA A 186 5.73 16.58 20.66
N GLY A 187 4.94 17.22 19.79
CA GLY A 187 5.36 18.39 19.03
C GLY A 187 6.27 18.08 17.83
N VAL A 188 6.25 16.84 17.33
CA VAL A 188 6.94 16.48 16.08
C VAL A 188 6.17 17.03 14.89
N SER A 189 6.90 17.60 13.93
CA SER A 189 6.33 18.13 12.69
C SER A 189 5.72 17.01 11.84
N TYR A 190 4.56 17.27 11.24
CA TYR A 190 3.88 16.34 10.34
C TYR A 190 3.13 17.08 9.22
N VAL A 191 2.73 16.33 8.20
CA VAL A 191 1.84 16.77 7.11
C VAL A 191 0.61 15.86 7.01
N VAL A 192 -0.44 16.38 6.39
CA VAL A 192 -1.68 15.66 6.04
C VAL A 192 -2.08 16.10 4.63
N GLY A 193 -2.51 15.15 3.80
CA GLY A 193 -3.01 15.44 2.45
C GLY A 193 -2.11 14.89 1.36
N ARG A 194 -1.89 15.65 0.29
CA ARG A 194 -1.05 15.26 -0.85
C ARG A 194 -0.15 16.40 -1.23
N GLU A 195 1.13 16.11 -1.40
CA GLU A 195 2.12 17.08 -1.86
C GLU A 195 2.02 17.26 -3.39
N ALA A 196 2.42 18.44 -3.87
CA ALA A 196 2.44 18.71 -5.31
C ALA A 196 3.62 17.97 -5.96
N ASN A 197 3.44 17.51 -7.20
CA ASN A 197 4.49 16.89 -8.01
C ASN A 197 5.79 17.72 -8.03
N LYS A 198 5.65 19.04 -8.18
CA LYS A 198 6.78 20.00 -8.22
C LYS A 198 7.60 20.06 -6.92
N GLN A 199 7.03 19.64 -5.79
CA GLN A 199 7.70 19.72 -4.48
C GLN A 199 8.89 18.76 -4.41
N PHE A 200 8.76 17.57 -5.00
CA PHE A 200 9.78 16.51 -4.94
C PHE A 200 10.19 15.95 -6.30
N GLY A 201 9.66 16.50 -7.41
CA GLY A 201 9.90 15.97 -8.75
C GLY A 201 9.19 14.64 -9.00
N GLU A 202 8.02 14.45 -8.38
CA GLU A 202 7.18 13.25 -8.54
C GLU A 202 6.23 13.38 -9.74
N THR A 203 5.71 12.25 -10.20
CA THR A 203 4.81 12.16 -11.36
C THR A 203 3.39 11.81 -10.95
N TYR A 204 3.26 10.94 -9.95
CA TYR A 204 2.02 10.30 -9.54
C TYR A 204 1.41 10.90 -8.28
N ASN A 205 2.07 11.86 -7.64
CA ASN A 205 1.59 12.50 -6.43
C ASN A 205 0.58 13.64 -6.72
N GLY A 206 -0.06 14.15 -5.68
CA GLY A 206 -1.05 15.22 -5.78
C GLY A 206 -2.39 14.76 -6.35
N VAL A 207 -3.15 15.70 -6.93
CA VAL A 207 -4.40 15.39 -7.66
C VAL A 207 -4.10 14.52 -8.88
N ALA A 208 -4.86 13.43 -9.05
CA ALA A 208 -4.53 12.36 -9.98
C ALA A 208 -5.76 11.92 -10.82
N LYS A 209 -6.40 12.87 -11.51
CA LYS A 209 -7.51 12.59 -12.45
C LYS A 209 -7.03 11.74 -13.62
N LYS A 210 -5.88 12.07 -14.19
CA LYS A 210 -5.32 11.37 -15.36
C LYS A 210 -4.87 9.92 -15.08
N TRP A 211 -4.57 9.61 -13.81
CA TRP A 211 -4.05 8.32 -13.40
C TRP A 211 -5.13 7.33 -12.97
N ASN A 212 -6.39 7.78 -12.84
CA ASN A 212 -7.53 6.92 -12.57
C ASN A 212 -7.95 6.11 -13.82
N THR A 213 -7.09 5.18 -14.20
CA THR A 213 -7.25 4.30 -15.37
C THR A 213 -7.68 2.89 -14.98
N HIS A 214 -7.71 2.59 -13.68
CA HIS A 214 -7.98 1.27 -13.13
C HIS A 214 -9.49 1.02 -12.95
N MET A 215 -9.83 -0.08 -12.27
CA MET A 215 -11.20 -0.55 -12.17
C MET A 215 -12.09 0.30 -11.24
N HIS A 216 -11.52 1.16 -10.38
CA HIS A 216 -12.25 1.91 -9.35
C HIS A 216 -12.89 3.22 -9.85
N ARG A 217 -13.45 3.19 -11.06
CA ARG A 217 -13.99 4.35 -11.76
C ARG A 217 -15.33 4.08 -12.41
N PHE A 218 -16.09 5.15 -12.64
CA PHE A 218 -17.32 5.11 -13.43
C PHE A 218 -16.97 4.79 -14.89
N THR A 219 -17.51 3.69 -15.41
CA THR A 219 -17.37 3.29 -16.82
C THR A 219 -18.57 3.70 -17.66
N ALA A 220 -19.70 3.98 -17.02
CA ALA A 220 -20.89 4.53 -17.64
C ALA A 220 -20.98 6.05 -17.35
N LYS A 221 -21.71 6.76 -18.21
CA LYS A 221 -22.03 8.17 -18.02
C LYS A 221 -23.16 8.31 -17.01
N VAL A 222 -22.81 8.75 -15.80
CA VAL A 222 -23.75 8.86 -14.68
C VAL A 222 -23.98 10.34 -14.36
N ASP A 223 -25.26 10.72 -14.26
CA ASP A 223 -25.68 12.08 -13.95
C ASP A 223 -25.34 12.42 -12.47
N PRO A 224 -24.63 13.53 -12.20
CA PRO A 224 -24.19 13.90 -10.87
C PRO A 224 -25.17 14.81 -10.11
N TYR A 225 -26.24 15.29 -10.73
CA TYR A 225 -27.04 16.41 -10.23
C TYR A 225 -28.29 15.95 -9.47
N VAL A 226 -28.72 16.77 -8.50
CA VAL A 226 -29.92 16.47 -7.69
C VAL A 226 -31.15 16.30 -8.60
N LYS A 227 -31.33 17.21 -9.56
CA LYS A 227 -32.26 17.06 -10.68
C LYS A 227 -31.46 16.67 -11.92
N ALA A 228 -31.78 15.50 -12.49
CA ALA A 228 -31.07 14.98 -13.65
C ALA A 228 -31.02 16.01 -14.80
N GLY A 229 -29.83 16.21 -15.35
CA GLY A 229 -29.53 17.16 -16.43
C GLY A 229 -29.45 18.63 -16.02
N ASP A 230 -29.74 18.99 -14.76
CA ASP A 230 -29.79 20.38 -14.30
C ASP A 230 -28.63 20.68 -13.33
N ALA A 231 -27.56 21.26 -13.88
CA ALA A 231 -26.38 21.64 -13.11
C ALA A 231 -26.64 22.71 -12.03
N THR A 232 -27.74 23.45 -12.12
CA THR A 232 -28.11 24.46 -11.12
C THR A 232 -28.76 23.86 -9.87
N SER A 233 -29.14 22.58 -9.92
CA SER A 233 -29.78 21.87 -8.81
C SER A 233 -28.81 21.43 -7.70
N GLY A 234 -27.51 21.62 -7.89
CA GLY A 234 -26.46 21.07 -7.03
C GLY A 234 -26.15 19.61 -7.38
N VAL A 235 -25.15 19.04 -6.69
CA VAL A 235 -24.72 17.66 -6.89
C VAL A 235 -25.28 16.72 -5.82
N VAL A 236 -25.45 15.45 -6.16
CA VAL A 236 -25.86 14.41 -5.20
C VAL A 236 -24.75 14.14 -4.18
N PHE A 237 -25.11 13.45 -3.10
CA PHE A 237 -24.21 13.15 -1.99
C PHE A 237 -22.89 12.51 -2.47
N GLY A 238 -21.78 12.94 -1.86
CA GLY A 238 -20.45 12.35 -2.06
C GLY A 238 -19.69 12.85 -3.29
N ILE A 239 -20.18 13.90 -3.96
CA ILE A 239 -19.48 14.62 -5.04
C ILE A 239 -19.00 15.98 -4.53
N GLU A 240 -17.77 16.35 -4.86
CA GLU A 240 -17.24 17.68 -4.62
C GLU A 240 -18.01 18.70 -5.47
N ALA A 241 -18.63 19.68 -4.81
CA ALA A 241 -19.40 20.73 -5.49
C ALA A 241 -18.52 21.70 -6.28
N ASN A 242 -17.26 21.86 -5.86
CA ASN A 242 -16.29 22.73 -6.50
C ASN A 242 -15.34 21.91 -7.40
N PRO A 243 -14.85 22.48 -8.52
CA PRO A 243 -13.84 21.84 -9.33
C PRO A 243 -12.59 21.50 -8.52
N LEU A 244 -12.08 20.29 -8.72
CA LEU A 244 -10.81 19.87 -8.13
C LEU A 244 -9.64 20.64 -8.77
N PRO A 245 -8.52 20.85 -8.05
CA PRO A 245 -7.27 21.36 -8.61
C PRO A 245 -6.78 20.57 -9.84
N ALA A 246 -5.81 21.16 -10.55
CA ALA A 246 -5.18 20.51 -11.70
C ALA A 246 -4.38 19.26 -11.28
N ASP A 247 -4.17 18.32 -12.21
CA ASP A 247 -3.33 17.14 -11.96
C ASP A 247 -1.93 17.55 -11.45
N GLY A 248 -1.46 16.88 -10.40
CA GLY A 248 -0.16 17.10 -9.77
C GLY A 248 -0.09 18.28 -8.79
N GLU A 249 -1.18 19.03 -8.58
CA GLU A 249 -1.23 20.05 -7.52
C GLU A 249 -1.50 19.42 -6.15
N ALA A 250 -1.06 20.12 -5.10
CA ALA A 250 -1.24 19.71 -3.71
C ALA A 250 -2.67 19.93 -3.22
N ASP A 251 -3.08 19.16 -2.21
CA ASP A 251 -4.28 19.43 -1.41
C ASP A 251 -4.25 18.72 -0.06
N THR A 252 -5.35 18.79 0.69
CA THR A 252 -5.51 18.19 2.02
C THR A 252 -6.30 16.88 2.01
N ARG A 253 -6.58 16.32 0.82
CA ARG A 253 -7.45 15.15 0.68
C ARG A 253 -6.65 13.87 0.88
N LEU A 254 -7.32 12.84 1.35
CA LEU A 254 -6.72 11.54 1.64
C LEU A 254 -7.45 10.44 0.90
N GLN A 255 -6.73 9.36 0.63
CA GLN A 255 -7.33 8.13 0.10
C GLN A 255 -8.41 7.61 1.06
N ALA A 256 -9.50 7.10 0.48
CA ALA A 256 -10.70 6.74 1.22
C ALA A 256 -10.49 5.58 2.22
N TYR A 257 -11.25 5.62 3.31
CA TYR A 257 -11.28 4.54 4.31
C TYR A 257 -12.49 3.62 4.10
N CYS A 258 -12.37 2.39 4.58
CA CYS A 258 -13.45 1.41 4.63
C CYS A 258 -13.19 0.35 5.72
N PHE A 259 -14.17 -0.52 5.97
CA PHE A 259 -13.96 -1.74 6.76
C PHE A 259 -13.63 -2.91 5.83
N ARG A 260 -12.61 -3.71 6.17
CA ARG A 260 -12.26 -4.94 5.44
C ARG A 260 -13.11 -6.10 5.98
N MET A 261 -14.28 -6.33 5.39
CA MET A 261 -15.25 -7.27 5.94
C MET A 261 -14.79 -8.71 5.78
N CYS A 262 -14.93 -9.52 6.84
CA CYS A 262 -14.82 -10.96 6.74
C CYS A 262 -16.21 -11.57 6.47
N MET A 263 -16.46 -11.97 5.22
CA MET A 263 -17.75 -12.51 4.79
C MET A 263 -17.69 -14.02 4.58
N THR A 264 -18.85 -14.66 4.48
CA THR A 264 -18.98 -16.06 4.09
C THR A 264 -20.30 -16.31 3.36
N ASP A 265 -20.27 -17.30 2.48
CA ASP A 265 -21.43 -17.88 1.80
C ASP A 265 -21.87 -19.22 2.40
N VAL A 266 -21.22 -19.66 3.50
CA VAL A 266 -21.60 -20.86 4.23
C VAL A 266 -22.78 -20.56 5.15
N ALA A 267 -23.96 -21.10 4.81
CA ALA A 267 -25.22 -20.81 5.52
C ALA A 267 -25.14 -20.95 7.06
N ALA A 268 -24.48 -21.99 7.58
CA ALA A 268 -24.34 -22.22 9.02
C ALA A 268 -23.42 -21.22 9.73
N ASN A 269 -22.56 -20.51 8.98
CA ASN A 269 -21.63 -19.51 9.49
C ASN A 269 -22.02 -18.07 9.11
N ARG A 270 -23.21 -17.87 8.53
CA ARG A 270 -23.57 -16.61 7.90
C ARG A 270 -24.48 -15.79 8.80
N VAL A 271 -24.05 -14.57 9.11
CA VAL A 271 -24.89 -13.53 9.72
C VAL A 271 -25.40 -12.60 8.61
N PRO A 272 -26.72 -12.42 8.44
CA PRO A 272 -27.28 -11.56 7.40
C PRO A 272 -26.87 -10.08 7.53
N PHE A 273 -26.89 -9.35 6.42
CA PHE A 273 -26.78 -7.89 6.45
C PHE A 273 -28.13 -7.27 6.81
N GLU A 274 -28.24 -6.77 8.03
CA GLU A 274 -29.43 -6.07 8.49
C GLU A 274 -29.53 -4.65 7.92
N LYS A 275 -30.75 -4.16 7.72
CA LYS A 275 -30.98 -2.77 7.33
C LYS A 275 -30.57 -1.87 8.51
N PRO A 276 -29.63 -0.92 8.35
CA PRO A 276 -29.31 0.02 9.41
C PRO A 276 -30.54 0.83 9.81
N ALA A 277 -30.70 1.11 11.11
CA ALA A 277 -31.79 1.95 11.62
C ALA A 277 -31.76 3.38 11.01
N ASN A 278 -30.56 3.87 10.70
CA ASN A 278 -30.32 5.16 10.05
C ASN A 278 -30.01 5.01 8.55
N PHE A 279 -30.56 3.99 7.89
CA PHE A 279 -30.39 3.81 6.44
C PHE A 279 -30.91 5.05 5.70
N ASP A 280 -30.02 5.68 4.94
CA ASP A 280 -30.27 6.90 4.19
C ASP A 280 -30.05 6.60 2.71
N GLU A 281 -31.14 6.56 1.95
CA GLU A 281 -31.13 6.19 0.53
C GLU A 281 -30.35 7.20 -0.32
N GLU A 282 -30.33 8.49 0.07
CA GLU A 282 -29.67 9.56 -0.69
C GLU A 282 -28.16 9.32 -0.81
N LYS A 283 -27.55 8.66 0.18
CA LYS A 283 -26.12 8.30 0.14
C LYS A 283 -25.78 7.28 -0.95
N TYR A 284 -26.75 6.53 -1.44
CA TYR A 284 -26.58 5.49 -2.45
C TYR A 284 -27.14 5.90 -3.82
N GLU A 285 -27.56 7.15 -4.00
CA GLU A 285 -28.12 7.60 -5.28
C GLU A 285 -27.16 7.34 -6.45
N LEU A 286 -25.86 7.59 -6.27
CA LEU A 286 -24.85 7.29 -7.29
C LEU A 286 -24.70 5.79 -7.58
N LEU A 287 -24.87 4.92 -6.59
CA LEU A 287 -24.86 3.47 -6.80
C LEU A 287 -26.01 3.07 -7.72
N PHE A 288 -27.21 3.58 -7.45
CA PHE A 288 -28.39 3.24 -8.24
C PHE A 288 -28.29 3.79 -9.66
N ARG A 289 -27.89 5.06 -9.82
CA ARG A 289 -27.68 5.65 -11.14
C ARG A 289 -26.59 4.93 -11.95
N ASN A 290 -25.55 4.41 -11.29
CA ASN A 290 -24.53 3.60 -11.96
C ASN A 290 -25.10 2.29 -12.52
N PHE A 291 -25.95 1.60 -11.74
CA PHE A 291 -26.66 0.42 -12.22
C PHE A 291 -27.66 0.73 -13.34
N GLU A 292 -28.41 1.82 -13.21
CA GLU A 292 -29.38 2.30 -14.22
C GLU A 292 -28.68 2.68 -15.53
N ALA A 293 -27.44 3.19 -15.45
CA ALA A 293 -26.58 3.44 -16.60
C ALA A 293 -25.91 2.18 -17.19
N GLY A 294 -26.16 1.00 -16.60
CA GLY A 294 -25.79 -0.31 -17.16
C GLY A 294 -24.54 -0.96 -16.56
N ASP A 295 -23.90 -0.36 -15.56
CA ASP A 295 -22.75 -1.00 -14.90
C ASP A 295 -23.20 -2.03 -13.86
N LEU A 296 -23.30 -3.29 -14.29
CA LEU A 296 -23.75 -4.42 -13.45
C LEU A 296 -22.62 -5.15 -12.71
N ARG A 297 -21.41 -4.57 -12.64
CA ARG A 297 -20.30 -5.17 -11.89
C ARG A 297 -20.64 -5.20 -10.41
N ILE A 298 -20.16 -6.22 -9.70
CA ILE A 298 -20.37 -6.35 -8.25
C ILE A 298 -19.44 -5.37 -7.53
N PRO A 299 -19.99 -4.41 -6.75
CA PRO A 299 -19.20 -3.33 -6.14
C PRO A 299 -18.51 -3.77 -4.85
N MET A 300 -17.75 -4.87 -4.92
CA MET A 300 -16.85 -5.35 -3.87
C MET A 300 -15.88 -6.38 -4.46
N LYS A 301 -14.76 -6.61 -3.78
CA LYS A 301 -13.77 -7.64 -4.11
C LYS A 301 -13.66 -8.64 -2.95
N PRO A 302 -14.43 -9.74 -2.95
CA PRO A 302 -14.42 -10.73 -1.88
C PRO A 302 -13.29 -11.76 -2.09
N ASP A 303 -12.05 -11.38 -1.76
CA ASP A 303 -10.88 -12.24 -1.91
C ASP A 303 -10.93 -13.40 -0.90
N ARG A 304 -10.77 -14.65 -1.35
CA ARG A 304 -10.96 -15.83 -0.47
C ARG A 304 -9.80 -16.00 0.50
N VAL A 305 -10.13 -16.09 1.78
CA VAL A 305 -9.23 -16.54 2.86
C VAL A 305 -9.69 -17.92 3.37
N PRO A 306 -8.86 -18.65 4.16
CA PRO A 306 -9.19 -19.99 4.61
C PRO A 306 -10.57 -20.12 5.28
N ASN A 307 -11.11 -21.33 5.24
CA ASN A 307 -12.40 -21.73 5.81
C ASN A 307 -13.61 -21.08 5.14
N LYS A 308 -13.56 -20.92 3.80
CA LYS A 308 -14.64 -20.32 2.98
C LYS A 308 -15.06 -18.94 3.48
N LYS A 309 -14.08 -18.16 3.92
CA LYS A 309 -14.25 -16.77 4.33
C LYS A 309 -13.64 -15.85 3.29
N THR A 310 -13.80 -14.55 3.50
CA THR A 310 -13.20 -13.54 2.63
C THR A 310 -12.45 -12.51 3.43
N ASP A 311 -11.53 -11.85 2.75
CA ASP A 311 -11.17 -10.46 2.98
C ASP A 311 -11.87 -9.66 1.87
N THR A 312 -12.89 -8.86 2.22
CA THR A 312 -13.67 -8.10 1.25
C THR A 312 -13.26 -6.63 1.22
N ASN A 313 -12.78 -6.18 0.06
CA ASN A 313 -12.32 -4.81 -0.18
C ASN A 313 -13.17 -4.06 -1.23
N ASN A 314 -12.84 -2.77 -1.43
CA ASN A 314 -13.37 -1.89 -2.45
C ASN A 314 -13.16 -2.41 -3.88
N ASN A 315 -14.16 -2.25 -4.75
CA ASN A 315 -14.04 -2.48 -6.18
C ASN A 315 -15.02 -1.64 -7.00
N CYS A 316 -14.72 -1.38 -8.28
CA CYS A 316 -15.61 -0.59 -9.16
C CYS A 316 -15.81 0.88 -8.71
N ALA A 317 -16.75 1.59 -9.35
CA ALA A 317 -16.93 3.03 -9.20
C ALA A 317 -17.48 3.47 -7.82
N PHE A 318 -18.44 2.72 -7.29
CA PHE A 318 -19.10 2.99 -6.02
C PHE A 318 -19.08 1.69 -5.22
N SER A 319 -18.45 1.69 -4.06
CA SER A 319 -18.23 0.48 -3.26
C SER A 319 -17.92 0.83 -1.80
N THR A 320 -17.21 -0.02 -1.07
CA THR A 320 -17.00 0.07 0.38
C THR A 320 -16.19 1.29 0.79
N ASP A 321 -15.37 1.87 -0.09
CA ASP A 321 -14.68 3.13 0.18
C ASP A 321 -15.69 4.27 0.35
N PHE A 322 -15.67 4.91 1.53
CA PHE A 322 -16.52 6.05 1.82
C PHE A 322 -15.83 7.36 1.43
N ILE A 323 -15.66 7.53 0.11
CA ILE A 323 -14.83 8.58 -0.51
C ILE A 323 -15.17 9.98 0.04
N GLY A 324 -14.13 10.70 0.47
CA GLY A 324 -14.21 12.07 0.96
C GLY A 324 -14.69 12.23 2.41
N GLN A 325 -15.07 11.15 3.09
CA GLN A 325 -15.67 11.23 4.43
C GLN A 325 -14.64 11.07 5.57
N ASN A 326 -13.35 10.96 5.23
CA ASN A 326 -12.26 10.74 6.17
C ASN A 326 -11.29 11.94 6.31
N TYR A 327 -11.44 13.01 5.54
CA TYR A 327 -10.44 14.10 5.50
C TYR A 327 -10.11 14.72 6.87
N LYS A 328 -11.10 14.79 7.77
CA LYS A 328 -10.92 15.34 9.13
C LYS A 328 -10.29 14.35 10.11
N TYR A 329 -10.29 13.06 9.80
CA TYR A 329 -9.89 12.00 10.73
C TYR A 329 -8.50 12.18 11.34
N PRO A 330 -7.46 12.60 10.59
CA PRO A 330 -6.11 12.74 11.15
C PRO A 330 -6.10 13.68 12.36
N ASP A 331 -6.67 14.88 12.24
CA ASP A 331 -6.61 15.92 13.28
C ASP A 331 -7.84 15.99 14.20
N ALA A 332 -8.87 15.20 13.92
CA ALA A 332 -10.06 15.09 14.75
C ALA A 332 -9.73 14.73 16.22
N SER A 333 -10.57 15.22 17.13
CA SER A 333 -10.62 14.70 18.51
C SER A 333 -11.10 13.25 18.53
N TYR A 334 -10.92 12.54 19.65
CA TYR A 334 -11.43 11.17 19.76
C TYR A 334 -12.95 11.07 19.55
N ALA A 335 -13.72 11.98 20.14
CA ALA A 335 -15.17 12.01 19.95
C ALA A 335 -15.57 12.25 18.48
N GLU A 336 -14.80 13.05 17.74
CA GLU A 336 -15.07 13.26 16.31
C GLU A 336 -14.63 12.07 15.46
N ARG A 337 -13.51 11.40 15.79
CA ARG A 337 -13.11 10.14 15.16
C ARG A 337 -14.15 9.04 15.36
N GLU A 338 -14.72 8.92 16.55
CA GLU A 338 -15.80 7.96 16.83
C GLU A 338 -17.03 8.20 15.94
N LYS A 339 -17.41 9.46 15.71
CA LYS A 339 -18.50 9.80 14.76
C LYS A 339 -18.13 9.42 13.33
N ILE A 340 -16.90 9.71 12.90
CA ILE A 340 -16.41 9.34 11.57
C ILE A 340 -16.45 7.81 11.40
N ILE A 341 -15.95 7.06 12.36
CA ILE A 341 -15.97 5.58 12.36
C ILE A 341 -17.42 5.06 12.30
N ALA A 342 -18.31 5.59 13.13
CA ALA A 342 -19.72 5.21 13.13
C ALA A 342 -20.41 5.53 11.79
N ALA A 343 -20.07 6.65 11.15
CA ALA A 343 -20.58 7.01 9.82
C ALA A 343 -20.10 6.03 8.74
N HIS A 344 -18.82 5.61 8.77
CA HIS A 344 -18.27 4.60 7.86
C HIS A 344 -18.93 3.23 8.06
N LEU A 345 -19.16 2.83 9.31
CA LEU A 345 -19.83 1.58 9.64
C LEU A 345 -21.28 1.58 9.14
N SER A 346 -22.01 2.67 9.38
CA SER A 346 -23.38 2.84 8.93
C SER A 346 -23.50 2.85 7.39
N TYR A 347 -22.60 3.56 6.70
CA TYR A 347 -22.51 3.56 5.25
C TYR A 347 -22.28 2.15 4.69
N GLN A 348 -21.31 1.41 5.24
CA GLN A 348 -20.98 0.11 4.68
C GLN A 348 -22.05 -0.94 5.02
N LYS A 349 -22.66 -0.91 6.21
CA LYS A 349 -23.85 -1.73 6.53
C LYS A 349 -24.98 -1.47 5.54
N GLY A 350 -25.28 -0.20 5.26
CA GLY A 350 -26.35 0.17 4.34
C GLY A 350 -26.05 -0.20 2.90
N LEU A 351 -24.80 -0.07 2.45
CA LEU A 351 -24.35 -0.56 1.14
C LEU A 351 -24.64 -2.05 0.98
N MET A 352 -24.20 -2.88 1.95
CA MET A 352 -24.38 -4.34 1.88
C MET A 352 -25.86 -4.73 1.89
N TRP A 353 -26.67 -4.06 2.72
CA TRP A 353 -28.11 -4.27 2.72
C TRP A 353 -28.75 -3.87 1.39
N ALA A 354 -28.40 -2.69 0.84
CA ALA A 354 -28.97 -2.19 -0.40
C ALA A 354 -28.67 -3.13 -1.58
N LEU A 355 -27.43 -3.63 -1.66
CA LEU A 355 -26.99 -4.58 -2.69
C LEU A 355 -27.77 -5.91 -2.66
N GLN A 356 -28.29 -6.33 -1.49
CA GLN A 356 -29.11 -7.53 -1.37
C GLN A 356 -30.60 -7.28 -1.56
N ASN A 357 -31.10 -6.10 -1.21
CA ASN A 357 -32.53 -5.91 -0.96
C ASN A 357 -33.17 -4.74 -1.72
N HIS A 358 -32.41 -3.73 -2.15
CA HIS A 358 -33.00 -2.50 -2.68
C HIS A 358 -33.61 -2.73 -4.07
N PRO A 359 -34.84 -2.25 -4.35
CA PRO A 359 -35.51 -2.49 -5.63
C PRO A 359 -34.76 -1.89 -6.83
N ARG A 360 -34.05 -0.77 -6.64
CA ARG A 360 -33.22 -0.13 -7.69
C ARG A 360 -31.90 -0.85 -7.98
N VAL A 361 -31.49 -1.81 -7.16
CA VAL A 361 -30.34 -2.68 -7.48
C VAL A 361 -30.82 -3.80 -8.41
N PRO A 362 -30.23 -4.03 -9.59
CA PRO A 362 -30.72 -5.03 -10.54
C PRO A 362 -30.79 -6.45 -9.95
N GLU A 363 -31.80 -7.24 -10.34
CA GLU A 363 -32.02 -8.60 -9.80
C GLU A 363 -30.78 -9.49 -9.94
N LYS A 364 -30.05 -9.38 -11.07
CA LYS A 364 -28.80 -10.11 -11.29
C LYS A 364 -27.73 -9.80 -10.23
N VAL A 365 -27.68 -8.56 -9.73
CA VAL A 365 -26.76 -8.14 -8.68
C VAL A 365 -27.27 -8.67 -7.33
N ARG A 366 -28.56 -8.45 -7.00
CA ARG A 366 -29.16 -8.98 -5.76
C ARG A 366 -28.99 -10.49 -5.62
N ALA A 367 -29.21 -11.25 -6.69
CA ALA A 367 -29.05 -12.70 -6.72
C ALA A 367 -27.62 -13.15 -6.42
N GLN A 368 -26.60 -12.41 -6.88
CA GLN A 368 -25.19 -12.67 -6.57
C GLN A 368 -24.82 -12.28 -5.13
N MET A 369 -25.50 -11.27 -4.58
CA MET A 369 -25.25 -10.78 -3.23
C MET A 369 -25.95 -11.62 -2.15
N LYS A 370 -27.11 -12.20 -2.46
CA LYS A 370 -27.98 -12.96 -1.53
C LYS A 370 -27.30 -14.14 -0.81
N PRO A 371 -26.34 -14.87 -1.39
CA PRO A 371 -25.60 -15.92 -0.68
C PRO A 371 -24.70 -15.39 0.43
N TRP A 372 -24.30 -14.12 0.40
CA TRP A 372 -23.30 -13.59 1.31
C TRP A 372 -23.87 -13.05 2.64
N GLY A 373 -23.04 -13.07 3.66
CA GLY A 373 -23.24 -12.39 4.95
C GLY A 373 -21.91 -12.32 5.71
N LEU A 374 -21.91 -11.74 6.91
CA LEU A 374 -20.72 -11.71 7.77
C LEU A 374 -20.42 -13.11 8.33
N ALA A 375 -19.14 -13.39 8.58
CA ALA A 375 -18.72 -14.63 9.22
C ALA A 375 -19.06 -14.62 10.72
N LYS A 376 -19.94 -15.51 11.15
CA LYS A 376 -20.44 -15.63 12.53
C LYS A 376 -19.34 -15.89 13.57
N ASP A 377 -18.23 -16.48 13.14
CA ASP A 377 -17.12 -16.88 14.01
C ASP A 377 -15.91 -15.93 13.93
N GLU A 378 -16.09 -14.76 13.31
CA GLU A 378 -15.15 -13.64 13.34
C GLU A 378 -15.80 -12.45 14.05
N PHE A 379 -14.97 -11.61 14.69
CA PHE A 379 -15.39 -10.34 15.29
C PHE A 379 -16.63 -10.44 16.21
N THR A 380 -16.66 -11.48 17.05
CA THR A 380 -17.86 -11.85 17.81
C THR A 380 -18.28 -10.85 18.89
N ASP A 381 -17.39 -9.93 19.24
CA ASP A 381 -17.60 -8.86 20.23
C ASP A 381 -17.95 -7.50 19.59
N THR A 382 -18.04 -7.43 18.27
CA THR A 382 -18.39 -6.23 17.48
C THR A 382 -19.48 -6.54 16.45
N ASP A 383 -20.44 -7.39 16.81
CA ASP A 383 -21.55 -7.82 15.94
C ASP A 383 -21.08 -8.35 14.58
N HIS A 384 -19.94 -9.05 14.57
CA HIS A 384 -19.29 -9.63 13.39
C HIS A 384 -18.70 -8.61 12.39
N TRP A 385 -18.63 -7.33 12.77
CA TRP A 385 -17.96 -6.30 11.99
C TRP A 385 -16.49 -6.15 12.40
N PRO A 386 -15.56 -5.90 11.47
CA PRO A 386 -14.18 -5.69 11.85
C PRO A 386 -14.02 -4.57 12.89
N HIS A 387 -13.19 -4.80 13.90
CA HIS A 387 -13.01 -3.88 15.03
C HIS A 387 -12.21 -2.61 14.67
N GLN A 388 -11.63 -2.55 13.48
CA GLN A 388 -10.73 -1.49 13.04
C GLN A 388 -11.18 -0.91 11.70
N LEU A 389 -11.30 0.42 11.63
CA LEU A 389 -11.44 1.14 10.37
C LEU A 389 -10.10 1.10 9.62
N TYR A 390 -10.12 0.84 8.32
CA TYR A 390 -8.91 0.85 7.50
C TYR A 390 -8.42 2.26 7.24
N ILE A 391 -7.63 2.76 8.20
CA ILE A 391 -6.89 4.02 8.10
C ILE A 391 -5.70 3.75 7.20
N ARG A 392 -5.86 4.03 5.91
CA ARG A 392 -4.79 3.83 4.92
C ARG A 392 -3.67 4.85 5.08
N GLU A 393 -4.01 6.05 5.52
CA GLU A 393 -3.10 7.18 5.65
C GLU A 393 -3.71 8.21 6.56
N ALA A 394 -2.93 8.78 7.48
CA ALA A 394 -3.35 9.90 8.32
C ALA A 394 -2.26 10.97 8.31
N ARG A 395 -1.64 11.23 9.46
CA ARG A 395 -0.45 12.09 9.54
C ARG A 395 0.76 11.34 8.99
N ARG A 396 1.65 12.08 8.33
CA ARG A 396 2.99 11.62 7.94
C ARG A 396 4.01 12.54 8.55
N MET A 397 4.95 11.98 9.31
CA MET A 397 6.01 12.72 9.99
C MET A 397 6.85 13.51 8.97
N VAL A 398 7.37 14.67 9.37
CA VAL A 398 8.40 15.38 8.60
C VAL A 398 9.76 15.09 9.22
N SER A 399 10.62 14.42 8.45
CA SER A 399 12.02 14.18 8.81
C SER A 399 12.99 14.93 7.89
N ASP A 400 14.28 14.90 8.22
CA ASP A 400 15.37 15.34 7.33
C ASP A 400 15.42 14.52 6.03
N TYR A 401 14.88 13.30 6.06
CA TYR A 401 14.66 12.46 4.88
C TYR A 401 13.17 12.24 4.62
N PHE A 402 12.72 12.66 3.45
CA PHE A 402 11.35 12.44 2.98
C PHE A 402 11.39 11.40 1.86
N HIS A 403 10.75 10.25 2.07
CA HIS A 403 10.71 9.16 1.10
C HIS A 403 9.72 9.48 -0.02
N THR A 404 10.12 9.35 -1.29
CA THR A 404 9.27 9.76 -2.43
C THR A 404 9.12 8.66 -3.48
N GLU A 405 8.34 8.92 -4.53
CA GLU A 405 8.24 8.07 -5.73
C GLU A 405 9.63 7.71 -6.30
N LEU A 406 10.58 8.64 -6.22
CA LEU A 406 11.94 8.45 -6.75
C LEU A 406 12.73 7.40 -5.98
N ASP A 407 12.49 7.27 -4.68
CA ASP A 407 13.02 6.18 -3.87
C ASP A 407 12.36 4.84 -4.24
N CYS A 408 11.02 4.81 -4.32
CA CYS A 408 10.26 3.61 -4.69
C CYS A 408 10.67 3.06 -6.06
N THR A 409 10.90 3.94 -7.03
CA THR A 409 11.34 3.60 -8.40
C THR A 409 12.85 3.46 -8.54
N ARG A 410 13.62 3.64 -7.46
CA ARG A 410 15.10 3.59 -7.42
C ARG A 410 15.78 4.59 -8.36
N LYS A 411 15.09 5.68 -8.71
CA LYS A 411 15.66 6.83 -9.45
C LYS A 411 16.51 7.72 -8.54
N LYS A 412 16.30 7.61 -7.24
CA LYS A 412 17.09 8.25 -6.18
C LYS A 412 17.67 7.15 -5.29
N GLU A 413 18.93 7.32 -4.87
CA GLU A 413 19.53 6.42 -3.90
C GLU A 413 18.90 6.62 -2.52
N THR A 414 18.44 5.53 -1.92
CA THR A 414 17.90 5.51 -0.56
C THR A 414 19.01 5.09 0.42
N PRO A 415 19.47 5.98 1.32
CA PRO A 415 20.54 5.68 2.26
C PRO A 415 20.03 4.83 3.41
N GLN A 416 20.95 4.19 4.13
CA GLN A 416 20.72 3.61 5.45
C GLN A 416 19.45 2.75 5.56
N SER A 417 19.30 1.77 4.65
CA SER A 417 18.13 0.90 4.59
C SER A 417 17.88 0.13 5.90
N VAL A 418 16.64 0.20 6.40
CA VAL A 418 16.16 -0.55 7.57
C VAL A 418 15.01 -1.49 7.25
N GLY A 419 14.76 -1.69 5.97
CA GLY A 419 13.68 -2.52 5.47
C GLY A 419 13.50 -2.30 3.98
N MET A 420 12.63 -3.12 3.39
CA MET A 420 12.35 -3.10 1.96
C MET A 420 10.84 -3.06 1.72
N GLY A 421 10.43 -2.23 0.78
CA GLY A 421 9.10 -2.25 0.18
C GLY A 421 9.13 -2.91 -1.19
N SER A 422 7.97 -3.31 -1.71
CA SER A 422 7.88 -3.90 -3.06
C SER A 422 6.48 -3.86 -3.68
N TYR A 423 5.48 -3.35 -2.94
CA TYR A 423 4.11 -3.28 -3.42
C TYR A 423 3.95 -2.12 -4.40
N ASN A 424 2.82 -2.06 -5.11
CA ASN A 424 2.54 -0.91 -5.97
C ASN A 424 2.51 0.38 -5.14
N MET A 425 2.94 1.48 -5.74
CA MET A 425 2.54 2.81 -5.28
C MET A 425 1.05 2.94 -5.56
N ASP A 426 0.26 2.53 -4.57
CA ASP A 426 -1.19 2.51 -4.65
C ASP A 426 -1.83 3.58 -3.76
N SER A 427 -2.78 4.31 -4.34
CA SER A 427 -3.67 5.21 -3.61
C SER A 427 -5.09 4.90 -4.03
N HIS A 428 -5.99 4.81 -3.06
CA HIS A 428 -7.42 4.70 -3.34
C HIS A 428 -8.00 6.08 -3.69
N ASN A 429 -9.20 6.10 -4.26
CA ASN A 429 -9.86 7.35 -4.62
C ASN A 429 -9.94 8.32 -3.43
N CYS A 430 -9.55 9.56 -3.67
CA CYS A 430 -9.58 10.65 -2.71
C CYS A 430 -10.89 11.44 -2.81
N ALA A 431 -11.45 11.62 -4.00
CA ALA A 431 -12.65 12.44 -4.22
C ALA A 431 -13.52 11.93 -5.39
N ARG A 432 -14.74 12.48 -5.49
CA ARG A 432 -15.56 12.42 -6.71
C ARG A 432 -15.81 13.83 -7.23
N TYR A 433 -15.87 14.00 -8.54
CA TYR A 433 -16.04 15.30 -9.17
C TYR A 433 -16.92 15.21 -10.42
N VAL A 434 -17.41 16.36 -10.86
CA VAL A 434 -18.11 16.50 -12.14
C VAL A 434 -17.09 16.80 -13.24
N THR A 435 -17.07 15.96 -14.27
CA THR A 435 -16.21 16.11 -15.45
C THR A 435 -16.67 17.28 -16.33
N ALA A 436 -15.80 17.72 -17.26
CA ALA A 436 -16.14 18.80 -18.19
C ALA A 436 -17.32 18.46 -19.11
N ASP A 437 -17.60 17.17 -19.35
CA ASP A 437 -18.76 16.70 -20.12
C ASP A 437 -20.01 16.46 -19.24
N GLY A 438 -19.99 16.86 -17.97
CA GLY A 438 -21.17 16.91 -17.10
C GLY A 438 -21.53 15.61 -16.36
N HIS A 439 -20.61 14.65 -16.25
CA HIS A 439 -20.84 13.37 -15.58
C HIS A 439 -19.99 13.22 -14.32
N VAL A 440 -20.38 12.33 -13.39
CA VAL A 440 -19.52 12.02 -12.23
C VAL A 440 -18.32 11.16 -12.63
N GLN A 441 -17.18 11.43 -12.01
CA GLN A 441 -16.02 10.54 -12.03
C GLN A 441 -15.30 10.54 -10.67
N ASN A 442 -14.61 9.45 -10.36
CA ASN A 442 -13.73 9.35 -9.19
C ASN A 442 -12.33 9.91 -9.51
N GLU A 443 -11.62 10.39 -8.49
CA GLU A 443 -10.25 10.90 -8.58
C GLU A 443 -9.38 10.32 -7.46
N GLY A 444 -8.10 10.06 -7.76
CA GLY A 444 -7.11 9.68 -6.76
C GLY A 444 -6.66 8.22 -6.81
N ASP A 445 -7.38 7.34 -7.54
CA ASP A 445 -6.93 5.96 -7.74
C ASP A 445 -5.68 5.91 -8.62
N VAL A 446 -4.55 5.55 -8.00
CA VAL A 446 -3.25 5.38 -8.64
C VAL A 446 -2.77 3.98 -8.27
N GLN A 447 -2.30 3.16 -9.23
CA GLN A 447 -1.75 1.83 -8.95
C GLN A 447 -0.51 1.60 -9.81
N GLN A 448 0.62 2.18 -9.41
CA GLN A 448 1.84 2.19 -10.24
C GLN A 448 2.88 1.24 -9.67
N SER A 449 3.45 0.41 -10.54
CA SER A 449 4.51 -0.50 -10.13
C SER A 449 5.79 0.29 -9.79
N PRO A 450 6.48 -0.01 -8.67
CA PRO A 450 7.81 0.54 -8.40
C PRO A 450 8.91 -0.08 -9.28
N GLY A 451 8.58 -1.02 -10.17
CA GLY A 451 9.54 -1.74 -11.03
C GLY A 451 10.40 -2.78 -10.28
N GLY A 452 10.07 -3.10 -9.03
CA GLY A 452 10.78 -4.06 -8.19
C GLY A 452 10.87 -3.60 -6.73
N PRO A 453 11.50 -4.39 -5.85
CA PRO A 453 11.72 -3.99 -4.47
C PRO A 453 12.58 -2.73 -4.35
N TYR A 454 12.37 -1.97 -3.29
CA TYR A 454 13.08 -0.73 -3.01
C TYR A 454 13.39 -0.63 -1.51
N ARG A 455 14.45 0.10 -1.18
CA ARG A 455 14.94 0.29 0.20
C ARG A 455 14.11 1.34 0.92
N ILE A 456 14.01 1.24 2.25
CA ILE A 456 13.37 2.24 3.10
C ILE A 456 14.41 2.77 4.10
N SER A 457 14.63 4.08 4.07
CA SER A 457 15.69 4.74 4.86
C SER A 457 15.36 4.81 6.35
N TYR A 458 16.36 4.53 7.19
CA TYR A 458 16.31 4.77 8.64
C TYR A 458 15.86 6.20 8.99
N GLN A 459 16.34 7.18 8.23
CA GLN A 459 16.08 8.59 8.49
C GLN A 459 14.59 8.94 8.36
N SER A 460 13.82 8.10 7.65
CA SER A 460 12.40 8.33 7.45
C SER A 460 11.51 7.90 8.64
N ILE A 461 12.04 7.08 9.56
CA ILE A 461 11.33 6.58 10.76
C ILE A 461 11.73 7.28 12.06
N VAL A 462 12.56 8.33 11.99
CA VAL A 462 12.92 9.21 13.10
C VAL A 462 12.50 10.66 12.82
N PRO A 463 12.14 11.46 13.85
CA PRO A 463 11.89 12.89 13.68
C PRO A 463 13.12 13.61 13.12
N LYS A 464 12.90 14.75 12.44
CA LYS A 464 13.98 15.61 11.96
C LYS A 464 14.93 16.00 13.10
N THR A 465 16.20 16.25 12.77
CA THR A 465 17.22 16.61 13.76
C THR A 465 16.78 17.80 14.59
N GLY A 466 16.86 17.64 15.92
CA GLY A 466 16.44 18.65 16.87
C GLY A 466 14.95 18.59 17.23
N GLU A 467 14.17 17.63 16.73
CA GLU A 467 12.85 17.28 17.26
C GLU A 467 12.91 15.93 17.98
N CYS A 468 12.11 15.81 19.05
CA CYS A 468 11.88 14.60 19.85
C CYS A 468 12.99 13.52 19.77
N PRO A 469 14.11 13.70 20.50
CA PRO A 469 15.33 12.92 20.30
C PRO A 469 15.25 11.47 20.80
N ASN A 470 14.10 11.04 21.31
CA ASN A 470 13.87 9.69 21.84
C ASN A 470 12.56 9.06 21.34
N LEU A 471 12.13 9.39 20.12
CA LEU A 471 10.93 8.86 19.49
C LEU A 471 11.22 8.21 18.14
N PHE A 472 10.66 7.02 17.90
CA PHE A 472 10.54 6.42 16.56
C PHE A 472 9.09 6.43 16.08
N VAL A 473 8.91 6.56 14.76
CA VAL A 473 7.59 6.58 14.10
C VAL A 473 7.62 5.64 12.88
N PRO A 474 7.50 4.31 13.06
CA PRO A 474 7.60 3.35 11.97
C PRO A 474 6.35 3.28 11.06
N VAL A 475 5.18 3.71 11.55
CA VAL A 475 3.91 3.65 10.79
C VAL A 475 3.67 4.95 10.06
N CYS A 476 3.45 6.05 10.79
CA CYS A 476 3.28 7.40 10.24
C CYS A 476 4.61 8.05 9.79
N MET A 477 5.49 7.25 9.19
CA MET A 477 6.84 7.65 8.79
C MET A 477 6.85 8.73 7.70
N SER A 478 8.01 9.35 7.51
CA SER A 478 8.25 10.46 6.58
C SER A 478 8.29 10.01 5.12
N ALA A 479 7.16 10.19 4.42
CA ALA A 479 7.01 9.87 3.00
C ALA A 479 5.99 10.78 2.32
N SER A 480 6.09 10.95 1.00
CA SER A 480 5.05 11.54 0.17
C SER A 480 3.82 10.64 0.13
N HIS A 481 2.64 11.22 -0.15
CA HIS A 481 1.38 10.47 -0.21
C HIS A 481 1.49 9.22 -1.10
N ILE A 482 2.07 9.37 -2.30
CA ILE A 482 2.17 8.27 -3.24
C ILE A 482 3.20 7.20 -2.84
N ALA A 483 4.35 7.60 -2.27
CA ALA A 483 5.34 6.66 -1.77
C ALA A 483 4.82 5.90 -0.54
N TYR A 484 4.11 6.60 0.34
CA TYR A 484 3.45 6.02 1.50
C TYR A 484 2.44 4.94 1.09
N GLY A 485 1.73 5.14 -0.03
CA GLY A 485 0.87 4.13 -0.65
C GLY A 485 1.54 2.76 -0.76
N SER A 486 2.79 2.71 -1.22
CA SER A 486 3.56 1.47 -1.33
C SER A 486 4.12 0.96 0.01
N ILE A 487 4.53 1.89 0.89
CA ILE A 487 5.20 1.56 2.17
C ILE A 487 4.20 1.05 3.22
N ARG A 488 2.95 1.52 3.22
CA ARG A 488 1.96 1.29 4.28
C ARG A 488 1.44 -0.14 4.44
N MET A 489 2.06 -1.11 3.77
CA MET A 489 1.64 -2.52 3.84
C MET A 489 2.02 -3.10 5.21
N GLU A 490 1.12 -3.86 5.82
CA GLU A 490 1.30 -4.45 7.15
C GLU A 490 2.64 -5.23 7.32
N PRO A 491 3.12 -6.06 6.36
CA PRO A 491 4.44 -6.67 6.47
C PRO A 491 5.58 -5.65 6.58
N VAL A 492 5.49 -4.53 5.87
CA VAL A 492 6.50 -3.47 5.90
C VAL A 492 6.45 -2.75 7.24
N PHE A 493 5.27 -2.46 7.78
CA PHE A 493 5.14 -1.92 9.13
C PHE A 493 5.70 -2.83 10.22
N MET A 494 5.56 -4.16 10.10
CA MET A 494 6.24 -5.11 11.00
C MET A 494 7.77 -5.01 10.88
N ILE A 495 8.31 -4.91 9.66
CA ILE A 495 9.76 -4.74 9.42
C ILE A 495 10.25 -3.45 10.07
N LEU A 496 9.59 -2.32 9.79
CA LEU A 496 9.97 -1.02 10.33
C LEU A 496 9.82 -0.96 11.86
N GLY A 497 8.81 -1.62 12.42
CA GLY A 497 8.63 -1.75 13.86
C GLY A 497 9.78 -2.52 14.54
N GLN A 498 10.20 -3.64 13.96
CA GLN A 498 11.37 -4.40 14.43
C GLN A 498 12.65 -3.55 14.33
N SER A 499 12.83 -2.81 13.25
CA SER A 499 13.99 -1.95 13.04
C SER A 499 14.05 -0.78 14.02
N ALA A 500 12.91 -0.12 14.27
CA ALA A 500 12.77 0.93 15.26
C ALA A 500 13.14 0.45 16.66
N ALA A 501 12.67 -0.74 17.07
CA ALA A 501 13.01 -1.30 18.38
C ALA A 501 14.49 -1.65 18.52
N THR A 502 15.10 -2.21 17.48
CA THR A 502 16.55 -2.51 17.48
C THR A 502 17.37 -1.23 17.60
N ALA A 503 16.99 -0.19 16.86
CA ALA A 503 17.62 1.13 16.95
C ALA A 503 17.38 1.80 18.32
N ALA A 504 16.20 1.64 18.92
CA ALA A 504 15.89 2.12 20.26
C ALA A 504 16.79 1.48 21.32
N VAL A 505 17.05 0.18 21.23
CA VAL A 505 18.01 -0.52 22.10
C VAL A 505 19.39 0.12 21.99
N PHE A 506 19.88 0.35 20.77
CA PHE A 506 21.19 0.98 20.56
C PHE A 506 21.24 2.45 20.99
N ALA A 507 20.17 3.22 20.79
CA ALA A 507 20.08 4.58 21.30
C ALA A 507 20.21 4.63 22.83
N ILE A 508 19.58 3.69 23.54
CA ILE A 508 19.67 3.55 25.00
C ILE A 508 21.08 3.14 25.43
N ASP A 509 21.64 2.11 24.81
CA ASP A 509 22.95 1.55 25.19
C ASP A 509 24.10 2.52 24.92
N ASP A 510 24.07 3.16 23.76
CA ASP A 510 25.10 4.09 23.33
C ASP A 510 24.84 5.52 23.85
N LYS A 511 23.71 5.76 24.52
CA LYS A 511 23.26 7.04 25.09
C LYS A 511 23.26 8.17 24.06
N VAL A 512 22.74 7.87 22.88
CA VAL A 512 22.62 8.82 21.77
C VAL A 512 21.16 9.15 21.49
N ASP A 513 20.94 10.32 20.87
CA ASP A 513 19.63 10.63 20.29
C ASP A 513 19.31 9.61 19.18
N VAL A 514 18.03 9.32 18.94
CA VAL A 514 17.61 8.35 17.91
C VAL A 514 18.13 8.71 16.52
N GLN A 515 18.29 10.00 16.22
CA GLN A 515 18.85 10.47 14.95
C GLN A 515 20.35 10.13 14.77
N LYS A 516 21.05 9.71 15.83
CA LYS A 516 22.51 9.49 15.86
C LYS A 516 22.92 8.03 16.11
N VAL A 517 21.98 7.09 16.03
CA VAL A 517 22.29 5.65 16.12
C VAL A 517 23.29 5.25 15.03
N ASP A 518 24.31 4.48 15.40
CA ASP A 518 25.30 3.96 14.44
C ASP A 518 24.63 2.96 13.49
N TYR A 519 24.48 3.38 12.23
CA TYR A 519 23.87 2.56 11.19
C TYR A 519 24.67 1.28 10.88
N ALA A 520 25.99 1.27 10.98
CA ALA A 520 26.77 0.07 10.69
C ALA A 520 26.48 -1.02 11.73
N LYS A 521 26.40 -0.62 13.00
CA LYS A 521 25.96 -1.47 14.12
C LYS A 521 24.52 -1.95 13.93
N LEU A 522 23.60 -1.04 13.57
CA LEU A 522 22.20 -1.35 13.28
C LEU A 522 22.07 -2.38 12.13
N LYS A 523 22.66 -2.09 10.97
CA LYS A 523 22.68 -2.96 9.79
C LYS A 523 23.13 -4.37 10.14
N LYS A 524 24.22 -4.51 10.91
CA LYS A 524 24.74 -5.81 11.34
C LYS A 524 23.71 -6.60 12.15
N GLN A 525 23.03 -5.96 13.10
CA GLN A 525 22.02 -6.61 13.93
C GLN A 525 20.78 -6.99 13.12
N LEU A 526 20.26 -6.09 12.29
CA LEU A 526 19.07 -6.36 11.46
C LEU A 526 19.30 -7.54 10.50
N LEU A 527 20.50 -7.65 9.89
CA LEU A 527 20.86 -8.81 9.07
C LEU A 527 20.97 -10.10 9.90
N ALA A 528 21.50 -10.03 11.13
CA ALA A 528 21.54 -11.17 12.04
C ALA A 528 20.12 -11.64 12.42
N ASP A 529 19.19 -10.69 12.56
CA ASP A 529 17.77 -10.93 12.78
C ASP A 529 17.01 -11.27 11.48
N LYS A 530 17.74 -11.59 10.40
CA LYS A 530 17.21 -12.03 9.09
C LYS A 530 16.31 -11.00 8.40
N GLN A 531 16.45 -9.72 8.69
CA GLN A 531 15.85 -8.69 7.84
C GLN A 531 16.54 -8.62 6.47
N VAL A 532 15.78 -8.20 5.47
CA VAL A 532 16.29 -7.91 4.13
C VAL A 532 16.41 -6.40 4.00
N LEU A 533 17.64 -5.91 3.86
CA LEU A 533 17.95 -4.47 3.77
C LEU A 533 18.32 -4.06 2.35
N GLU A 534 18.72 -5.02 1.54
CA GLU A 534 19.07 -4.83 0.15
C GLU A 534 18.54 -6.05 -0.61
N PHE A 535 18.03 -5.81 -1.80
CA PHE A 535 17.59 -6.88 -2.69
C PHE A 535 18.13 -6.56 -4.07
N ASP A 536 19.21 -7.25 -4.42
CA ASP A 536 19.52 -7.43 -5.82
C ASP A 536 18.42 -8.34 -6.35
N THR A 537 17.52 -7.81 -7.18
CA THR A 537 16.61 -8.66 -7.95
C THR A 537 17.47 -9.78 -8.51
N PRO A 538 17.20 -11.06 -8.21
CA PRO A 538 17.90 -12.12 -8.89
C PRO A 538 17.68 -11.80 -10.37
N LYS A 539 18.76 -11.39 -11.06
CA LYS A 539 18.72 -11.33 -12.52
C LYS A 539 18.18 -12.70 -12.86
N ARG A 540 17.00 -12.76 -13.49
CA ARG A 540 16.53 -14.00 -14.07
C ARG A 540 17.75 -14.57 -14.78
N SER A 541 18.19 -15.77 -14.42
CA SER A 541 19.53 -16.26 -14.80
C SER A 541 19.73 -16.30 -16.32
N ASP A 542 18.63 -16.14 -17.06
CA ASP A 542 18.47 -16.06 -18.51
C ASP A 542 18.28 -14.63 -19.08
N ALA A 543 18.27 -13.57 -18.26
CA ALA A 543 18.22 -12.18 -18.74
C ALA A 543 19.59 -11.73 -19.26
N VAL A 544 19.62 -11.14 -20.45
CA VAL A 544 20.87 -10.77 -21.13
C VAL A 544 21.29 -9.36 -20.70
N ASP A 545 22.49 -9.25 -20.14
CA ASP A 545 23.04 -7.97 -19.69
C ASP A 545 23.43 -7.09 -20.89
N PRO A 546 22.79 -5.93 -21.12
CA PRO A 546 23.07 -5.10 -22.29
C PRO A 546 24.53 -4.62 -22.34
N LYS A 547 25.18 -4.46 -21.18
CA LYS A 547 26.59 -4.04 -21.10
C LYS A 547 27.58 -5.11 -21.53
N LYS A 548 27.14 -6.37 -21.65
CA LYS A 548 27.96 -7.50 -22.10
C LYS A 548 27.78 -7.82 -23.59
N LEU A 549 26.83 -7.15 -24.25
CA LEU A 549 26.55 -7.36 -25.66
C LEU A 549 27.51 -6.54 -26.55
N PRO A 550 27.90 -7.06 -27.73
CA PRO A 550 28.73 -6.31 -28.66
C PRO A 550 27.97 -5.15 -29.31
N GLY A 551 28.70 -4.11 -29.73
CA GLY A 551 28.12 -2.97 -30.44
C GLY A 551 27.41 -1.97 -29.52
N VAL A 552 26.53 -1.17 -30.11
CA VAL A 552 25.67 -0.23 -29.37
C VAL A 552 24.32 -0.89 -29.15
N VAL A 553 23.84 -0.93 -27.91
CA VAL A 553 22.55 -1.52 -27.54
C VAL A 553 21.69 -0.44 -26.89
N VAL A 554 20.43 -0.35 -27.33
CA VAL A 554 19.40 0.49 -26.73
C VAL A 554 18.28 -0.44 -26.26
N ASP A 555 18.10 -0.48 -24.94
CA ASP A 555 17.03 -1.24 -24.27
C ASP A 555 15.69 -0.51 -24.44
N ASP A 556 14.58 -1.21 -24.28
CA ASP A 556 13.24 -0.63 -24.32
C ASP A 556 13.01 0.41 -23.21
N ALA A 557 13.69 0.24 -22.07
CA ALA A 557 13.73 1.23 -21.00
C ALA A 557 14.28 2.59 -21.43
N ASP A 558 15.14 2.62 -22.46
CA ASP A 558 15.77 3.82 -23.01
C ASP A 558 15.11 4.27 -24.35
N ALA A 559 14.04 3.59 -24.79
CA ALA A 559 13.35 3.90 -26.04
C ALA A 559 12.31 5.02 -25.88
N GLU A 560 12.07 5.76 -26.98
CA GLU A 560 10.95 6.70 -27.08
C GLU A 560 9.66 5.91 -27.32
N LEU A 561 8.87 5.69 -26.26
CA LEU A 561 7.61 4.95 -26.32
C LEU A 561 6.40 5.88 -26.49
N LYS A 562 5.55 5.58 -27.48
CA LYS A 562 4.21 6.14 -27.64
C LYS A 562 3.20 4.99 -27.58
N GLY A 563 2.40 4.91 -26.52
CA GLY A 563 1.72 3.67 -26.18
C GLY A 563 2.72 2.73 -25.48
N PHE A 564 2.74 1.44 -25.83
CA PHE A 564 3.62 0.41 -25.28
C PHE A 564 3.78 0.50 -23.75
N SER A 565 2.72 0.87 -23.03
CA SER A 565 2.80 1.29 -21.63
C SER A 565 2.87 0.13 -20.64
N THR A 566 2.83 -1.11 -21.14
CA THR A 566 2.85 -2.31 -20.29
C THR A 566 4.22 -2.97 -20.35
N ALA A 567 4.96 -2.88 -19.25
CA ALA A 567 6.20 -3.64 -19.04
C ALA A 567 5.88 -5.06 -18.54
N SER A 568 6.72 -6.03 -18.92
CA SER A 568 6.62 -7.43 -18.51
C SER A 568 7.99 -8.09 -18.50
N SER A 569 8.17 -9.10 -17.66
CA SER A 569 9.34 -10.00 -17.66
C SER A 569 8.94 -11.48 -17.64
N ALA A 570 7.69 -11.77 -18.01
CA ALA A 570 7.08 -13.10 -17.90
C ALA A 570 7.74 -14.14 -18.84
N ASN A 571 8.05 -13.76 -20.09
CA ASN A 571 8.63 -14.65 -21.08
C ASN A 571 10.09 -14.32 -21.34
N SER A 572 11.00 -15.27 -21.22
CA SER A 572 12.39 -15.12 -21.66
C SER A 572 12.59 -15.65 -23.08
N PRO A 573 13.69 -15.31 -23.76
CA PRO A 573 14.76 -14.37 -23.36
C PRO A 573 14.37 -12.89 -23.56
N PHE A 574 15.05 -11.99 -22.85
CA PHE A 574 15.00 -10.54 -23.04
C PHE A 574 16.32 -9.87 -22.61
N VAL A 575 16.52 -8.62 -23.03
CA VAL A 575 17.63 -7.77 -22.60
C VAL A 575 17.22 -6.99 -21.36
N GLY A 576 18.19 -6.67 -20.49
CA GLY A 576 17.93 -5.82 -19.33
C GLY A 576 17.03 -6.50 -18.28
N VAL A 577 15.92 -5.84 -17.93
CA VAL A 577 15.04 -6.27 -16.82
C VAL A 577 13.69 -6.84 -17.28
N GLY A 578 13.36 -6.72 -18.56
CA GLY A 578 12.08 -7.13 -19.13
C GLY A 578 11.92 -6.64 -20.57
N TYR A 579 10.67 -6.47 -21.00
CA TYR A 579 10.29 -5.92 -22.29
C TYR A 579 8.96 -5.17 -22.17
N HIS A 580 8.65 -4.27 -23.09
CA HIS A 580 7.34 -3.62 -23.21
C HIS A 580 6.47 -4.28 -24.28
N HIS A 581 5.14 -4.17 -24.13
CA HIS A 581 4.19 -4.62 -25.14
C HIS A 581 3.00 -3.69 -25.31
N ASP A 582 2.39 -3.75 -26.48
CA ASP A 582 1.27 -2.87 -26.89
C ASP A 582 -0.08 -3.23 -26.23
N GLY A 583 -0.10 -4.30 -25.45
CA GLY A 583 -1.32 -4.74 -24.75
C GLY A 583 -2.36 -5.37 -25.67
N ASN A 584 -2.02 -5.63 -26.94
CA ASN A 584 -2.97 -6.08 -27.97
C ASN A 584 -4.15 -5.10 -28.15
N ALA A 585 -3.87 -3.80 -28.03
CA ALA A 585 -4.84 -2.72 -28.13
C ALA A 585 -4.37 -1.61 -29.08
N ASP A 586 -5.25 -0.66 -29.40
CA ASP A 586 -4.92 0.59 -30.12
C ASP A 586 -4.04 0.41 -31.37
N ARG A 587 -4.47 -0.49 -32.27
CA ARG A 587 -3.71 -0.83 -33.49
C ARG A 587 -3.42 0.40 -34.35
N GLY A 588 -2.19 0.49 -34.82
CA GLY A 588 -1.67 1.61 -35.61
C GLY A 588 -1.48 2.92 -34.86
N LYS A 589 -1.68 2.96 -33.55
CA LYS A 589 -1.49 4.17 -32.73
C LYS A 589 -0.27 4.11 -31.81
N GLN A 590 0.37 2.94 -31.71
CA GLN A 590 1.49 2.72 -30.80
C GLN A 590 2.80 2.52 -31.56
N SER A 591 3.88 3.06 -31.01
CA SER A 591 5.23 2.96 -31.56
C SER A 591 6.29 2.97 -30.48
N ALA A 592 7.39 2.25 -30.72
CA ALA A 592 8.63 2.34 -29.96
C ALA A 592 9.76 2.75 -30.89
N ARG A 593 10.42 3.86 -30.57
CA ARG A 593 11.54 4.37 -31.37
C ARG A 593 12.83 4.29 -30.57
N PHE A 594 13.74 3.44 -31.04
CA PHE A 594 15.08 3.26 -30.49
C PHE A 594 16.02 4.18 -31.25
N VAL A 595 16.79 5.00 -30.54
CA VAL A 595 17.72 5.97 -31.14
C VAL A 595 19.12 5.73 -30.56
N ALA A 596 20.11 5.62 -31.43
CA ALA A 596 21.49 5.37 -31.06
C ALA A 596 22.45 6.40 -31.70
N ASP A 597 23.40 6.85 -30.89
CA ASP A 597 24.57 7.59 -31.35
C ASP A 597 25.72 6.63 -31.62
N LEU A 598 25.93 6.31 -32.90
CA LEU A 598 26.97 5.36 -33.29
C LEU A 598 28.37 6.01 -33.22
N PRO A 599 29.38 5.30 -32.67
CA PRO A 599 30.70 5.89 -32.37
C PRO A 599 31.52 6.20 -33.63
N ALA A 600 31.24 5.53 -34.74
CA ALA A 600 31.92 5.69 -36.02
C ALA A 600 30.95 5.52 -37.20
N ALA A 601 31.26 6.16 -38.33
CA ALA A 601 30.59 5.89 -39.59
C ALA A 601 31.01 4.52 -40.14
N GLY A 602 30.12 3.85 -40.87
CA GLY A 602 30.40 2.56 -41.51
C GLY A 602 29.19 1.65 -41.57
N MET A 603 29.43 0.39 -41.94
CA MET A 603 28.40 -0.64 -42.03
C MET A 603 28.09 -1.21 -40.64
N TYR A 604 26.80 -1.31 -40.30
CA TYR A 604 26.33 -1.97 -39.08
C TYR A 604 25.23 -2.98 -39.41
N GLU A 605 25.35 -4.17 -38.83
CA GLU A 605 24.20 -5.07 -38.72
C GLU A 605 23.28 -4.55 -37.61
N VAL A 606 22.02 -4.33 -37.96
CA VAL A 606 20.98 -3.89 -37.02
C VAL A 606 20.13 -5.08 -36.63
N ARG A 607 19.99 -5.32 -35.33
CA ARG A 607 19.21 -6.43 -34.78
C ARG A 607 18.14 -5.91 -33.84
N LEU A 608 16.98 -6.58 -33.83
CA LEU A 608 15.89 -6.35 -32.88
C LEU A 608 15.77 -7.58 -31.98
N ALA A 609 15.70 -7.36 -30.67
CA ALA A 609 15.37 -8.38 -29.69
C ALA A 609 13.86 -8.44 -29.43
N TYR A 610 13.34 -9.65 -29.17
CA TYR A 610 11.98 -9.85 -28.67
C TYR A 610 11.82 -11.25 -28.04
N SER A 611 10.90 -11.35 -27.07
CA SER A 611 10.52 -12.63 -26.45
C SER A 611 9.37 -13.31 -27.21
N PRO A 612 9.56 -14.51 -27.78
CA PRO A 612 8.55 -15.18 -28.58
C PRO A 612 7.40 -15.74 -27.73
N ASN A 613 6.17 -15.71 -28.25
CA ASN A 613 5.03 -16.39 -27.65
C ASN A 613 3.91 -16.62 -28.68
N ALA A 614 3.10 -17.67 -28.51
CA ALA A 614 1.98 -17.98 -29.41
C ALA A 614 0.95 -16.85 -29.52
N ASN A 615 0.86 -15.95 -28.54
CA ASN A 615 -0.05 -14.79 -28.58
C ASN A 615 0.53 -13.54 -29.28
N ARG A 616 1.77 -13.59 -29.80
CA ARG A 616 2.40 -12.44 -30.46
C ARG A 616 1.90 -12.24 -31.88
N ALA A 617 2.11 -11.04 -32.42
CA ALA A 617 1.80 -10.74 -33.80
C ALA A 617 2.76 -11.47 -34.76
N THR A 618 2.23 -11.90 -35.90
CA THR A 618 2.99 -12.54 -36.98
C THR A 618 3.57 -11.54 -37.98
N ASN A 619 3.17 -10.27 -37.90
CA ASN A 619 3.37 -9.26 -38.93
C ASN A 619 3.83 -7.90 -38.38
N VAL A 620 4.71 -7.89 -37.38
CA VAL A 620 5.22 -6.66 -36.75
C VAL A 620 6.14 -5.88 -37.69
N PRO A 621 5.81 -4.63 -38.08
CA PRO A 621 6.71 -3.78 -38.86
C PRO A 621 7.80 -3.14 -37.99
N ALA A 622 9.06 -3.35 -38.37
CA ALA A 622 10.23 -2.66 -37.83
C ALA A 622 10.97 -1.91 -38.94
N THR A 623 11.10 -0.60 -38.80
CA THR A 623 11.69 0.29 -39.80
C THR A 623 13.02 0.84 -39.31
N VAL A 624 14.10 0.55 -40.03
CA VAL A 624 15.45 1.07 -39.80
C VAL A 624 15.63 2.35 -40.62
N THR A 625 16.06 3.44 -39.98
CA THR A 625 16.50 4.67 -40.66
C THR A 625 18.02 4.69 -40.71
N HIS A 626 18.59 4.68 -41.92
CA HIS A 626 20.02 4.59 -42.20
C HIS A 626 20.45 5.65 -43.26
N SER A 627 21.74 5.73 -43.60
CA SER A 627 22.28 6.81 -44.45
C SER A 627 21.64 6.92 -45.84
N GLU A 628 21.19 5.80 -46.40
CA GLU A 628 20.59 5.73 -47.74
C GLU A 628 19.05 5.85 -47.72
N GLY A 629 18.42 5.92 -46.54
CA GLY A 629 16.97 6.05 -46.41
C GLY A 629 16.37 5.18 -45.30
N MET A 630 15.18 4.63 -45.57
CA MET A 630 14.43 3.81 -44.62
C MET A 630 14.18 2.42 -45.18
N PHE A 631 14.42 1.39 -44.37
CA PHE A 631 14.13 0.00 -44.71
C PHE A 631 13.17 -0.60 -43.69
N THR A 632 12.10 -1.26 -44.15
CA THR A 632 11.12 -1.91 -43.24
C THR A 632 11.14 -3.42 -43.40
N LYS A 633 11.25 -4.13 -42.27
CA LYS A 633 11.12 -5.58 -42.18
C LYS A 633 9.85 -5.95 -41.41
N ILE A 634 9.13 -6.95 -41.91
CA ILE A 634 7.98 -7.55 -41.22
C ILE A 634 8.46 -8.76 -40.42
N ILE A 635 8.10 -8.81 -39.14
CA ILE A 635 8.64 -9.77 -38.17
C ILE A 635 7.49 -10.60 -37.57
N ASN A 636 7.67 -11.91 -37.58
CA ASN A 636 6.78 -12.83 -36.88
C ASN A 636 7.32 -13.10 -35.48
N GLN A 637 6.71 -12.48 -34.46
CA GLN A 637 7.13 -12.60 -33.08
C GLN A 637 6.59 -13.85 -32.36
N GLN A 638 5.83 -14.72 -33.03
CA GLN A 638 5.46 -16.02 -32.48
C GLN A 638 6.61 -17.03 -32.55
N LYS A 639 7.54 -16.82 -33.49
CA LYS A 639 8.68 -17.70 -33.71
C LYS A 639 9.87 -17.24 -32.87
N ALA A 640 10.66 -18.18 -32.38
CA ALA A 640 11.92 -17.85 -31.74
C ALA A 640 12.83 -17.09 -32.72
N PRO A 641 13.41 -15.94 -32.31
CA PRO A 641 14.42 -15.25 -33.10
C PRO A 641 15.59 -16.17 -33.46
N PRO A 642 16.15 -16.08 -34.68
CA PRO A 642 17.14 -17.05 -35.17
C PRO A 642 18.53 -16.91 -34.52
N ILE A 643 18.87 -15.77 -33.94
CA ILE A 643 20.18 -15.51 -33.34
C ILE A 643 20.03 -15.62 -31.82
N ASP A 644 20.60 -16.69 -31.26
CA ASP A 644 20.59 -17.02 -29.83
C ASP A 644 19.20 -17.10 -29.18
N GLY A 645 18.14 -17.25 -29.99
CA GLY A 645 16.76 -17.25 -29.51
C GLY A 645 16.24 -15.87 -29.08
N LEU A 646 17.03 -14.81 -29.26
CA LEU A 646 16.73 -13.45 -28.79
C LEU A 646 16.70 -12.42 -29.93
N TRP A 647 17.63 -12.51 -30.89
CA TRP A 647 17.81 -11.48 -31.91
C TRP A 647 17.31 -11.90 -33.29
N ILE A 648 16.70 -10.95 -34.00
CA ILE A 648 16.48 -11.03 -35.45
C ILE A 648 17.25 -9.91 -36.14
N SER A 649 18.02 -10.26 -37.18
CA SER A 649 18.67 -9.28 -38.04
C SER A 649 17.62 -8.52 -38.85
N LEU A 650 17.63 -7.19 -38.79
CA LEU A 650 16.85 -6.31 -39.65
C LEU A 650 17.55 -6.07 -40.99
N GLY A 651 18.87 -6.22 -41.02
CA GLY A 651 19.73 -6.05 -42.19
C GLY A 651 21.05 -5.39 -41.82
N THR A 652 21.91 -5.21 -42.81
CA THR A 652 23.16 -4.47 -42.67
C THR A 652 23.04 -3.18 -43.48
N PHE A 653 23.30 -2.05 -42.82
CA PHE A 653 23.13 -0.72 -43.42
C PHE A 653 24.31 0.18 -43.11
N GLU A 654 24.56 1.15 -43.98
CA GLU A 654 25.54 2.19 -43.75
C GLU A 654 24.96 3.28 -42.84
N PHE A 655 25.74 3.73 -41.86
CA PHE A 655 25.40 4.83 -40.96
C PHE A 655 26.51 5.87 -40.92
N GLU A 656 26.12 7.13 -40.77
CA GLU A 656 27.02 8.23 -40.46
C GLU A 656 27.16 8.45 -38.95
N LYS A 657 28.37 8.82 -38.51
CA LYS A 657 28.66 9.13 -37.12
C LYS A 657 27.77 10.28 -36.62
N GLY A 658 27.06 10.07 -35.51
CA GLY A 658 26.28 11.11 -34.81
C GLY A 658 25.05 11.63 -35.56
N LYS A 659 24.57 10.93 -36.62
CA LYS A 659 23.37 11.31 -37.38
C LYS A 659 22.10 10.54 -36.97
N GLY A 660 22.02 10.07 -35.72
CA GLY A 660 20.79 9.53 -35.12
C GLY A 660 20.27 8.26 -35.81
N ALA A 661 21.05 7.17 -35.74
CA ALA A 661 20.59 5.85 -36.17
C ALA A 661 19.32 5.48 -35.40
N SER A 662 18.27 5.01 -36.07
CA SER A 662 17.04 4.67 -35.37
C SER A 662 16.31 3.48 -35.95
N VAL A 663 15.58 2.79 -35.06
CA VAL A 663 14.64 1.73 -35.41
C VAL A 663 13.29 2.09 -34.82
N LEU A 664 12.26 2.12 -35.66
CA LEU A 664 10.88 2.36 -35.30
C LEU A 664 10.10 1.04 -35.40
N VAL A 665 9.59 0.55 -34.29
CA VAL A 665 8.64 -0.57 -34.26
C VAL A 665 7.24 -0.01 -34.07
N THR A 666 6.28 -0.43 -34.87
CA THR A 666 4.88 0.02 -34.75
C THR A 666 3.92 -1.16 -34.65
N ASN A 667 2.72 -0.93 -34.13
CA ASN A 667 1.66 -1.94 -34.10
C ASN A 667 0.63 -1.77 -35.24
N VAL A 668 1.04 -1.16 -36.36
CA VAL A 668 0.18 -0.98 -37.54
C VAL A 668 -0.20 -2.35 -38.09
N SER A 669 -1.50 -2.62 -38.18
CA SER A 669 -2.08 -3.85 -38.73
C SER A 669 -1.64 -5.15 -38.02
N ALA A 670 -1.12 -5.06 -36.79
CA ALA A 670 -0.67 -6.21 -36.02
C ALA A 670 -1.85 -7.15 -35.67
N ASP A 671 -1.65 -8.46 -35.86
CA ASP A 671 -2.65 -9.52 -35.62
C ASP A 671 -2.55 -10.19 -34.23
N GLY A 672 -1.62 -9.73 -33.38
CA GLY A 672 -1.40 -10.22 -32.02
C GLY A 672 -0.62 -9.21 -31.16
N TYR A 673 -0.15 -9.58 -29.98
CA TYR A 673 0.66 -8.67 -29.16
C TYR A 673 1.95 -8.27 -29.90
N VAL A 674 2.27 -6.98 -29.91
CA VAL A 674 3.58 -6.49 -30.36
C VAL A 674 4.45 -6.28 -29.12
N VAL A 675 5.63 -6.90 -29.10
CA VAL A 675 6.64 -6.76 -28.05
C VAL A 675 7.83 -5.98 -28.59
N VAL A 676 8.43 -5.16 -27.73
CA VAL A 676 9.68 -4.47 -27.98
C VAL A 676 10.59 -4.65 -26.77
N ASP A 677 11.84 -5.03 -27.01
CA ASP A 677 12.81 -5.39 -25.97
C ASP A 677 14.10 -4.58 -26.14
N ALA A 678 14.89 -4.81 -27.19
CA ALA A 678 16.09 -3.99 -27.43
C ALA A 678 16.46 -3.92 -28.91
N VAL A 679 17.25 -2.92 -29.29
CA VAL A 679 17.87 -2.81 -30.61
C VAL A 679 19.39 -2.75 -30.46
N GLN A 680 20.08 -3.47 -31.34
CA GLN A 680 21.52 -3.61 -31.32
C GLN A 680 22.12 -3.24 -32.68
N TRP A 681 23.13 -2.38 -32.69
CA TRP A 681 23.93 -2.02 -33.87
C TRP A 681 25.35 -2.59 -33.70
N ILE A 682 25.71 -3.58 -34.52
CA ILE A 682 27.03 -4.23 -34.50
C ILE A 682 27.82 -3.82 -35.74
N PRO A 683 29.05 -3.30 -35.61
CA PRO A 683 29.91 -3.04 -36.76
C PRO A 683 30.04 -4.29 -37.66
N ALA A 684 29.67 -4.13 -38.93
CA ALA A 684 29.83 -5.15 -39.96
C ALA A 684 31.10 -4.85 -40.78
N LYS A 685 31.78 -5.91 -41.24
CA LYS A 685 32.97 -5.80 -42.09
C LYS A 685 32.60 -5.61 -43.55
#